data_AF-A0A507BJ28-F1
#
_entry.id   AF-A0A507BJ28-F1
#
_cell.length_a   1.000
_cell.length_b   1.000
_cell.length_c   1.000
_cell.angle_alpha   90.00
_cell.angle_beta   90.00
_cell.angle_gamma   90.00
#
_symmetry.space_group_name_H-M   'P 1'
#
loop_
_entity.id
_entity.type
_entity.pdbx_description
1 polymer ?
#
loop_
_entity_poly.entity_id
_entity_poly.type
_entity_poly.pdbx_seq_one_letter_code
_entity_poly.pdbx_strand_id
1 'polypeptide(L)'
;MADTKVYRASTTAPVNIAVVKYWGKRDTKLNLPTNSSLSVTLAQSDLRTLTTASCSSSYPSEQGDTLLLNGEPSDVSGARIQACFRALRARRAALEATDSSLPKLSAMPLRLVSENNFPTAAGLASSAAGFAALVRAIANLYELTDNPSQLSLIARQGSGSACRSLFGGYVAWRMGQAADGSDSLAEQVAPASHWPEMRALILVVSAAKKDVGSTSGMQQTVATSSLFQQRVREVVPANMAKMEKAIQDKDFGAFAEVTMRDSNSFHSTCSDSYPPIYYMNDVSRAAVRAVEAVNEAAGKTVAAYTFDAGPNAVIYYLEKDAEAVVGTFAAVVGGASGWKEGATSLKSGIALNETVASILKEGVSRVIMTGVGEGPEKTDIFLVEENGEPAKRYSNTFQANVTRSSNMSTICDIDQAGNVVCTYTESEKEGINVDKTKVPLGKAIFYAFLPAGFPHSVTDDYLSYQLFDSLQAFSSSIASLLANRAVLEGLGVGNADQSPTAALVLQIIQDTFSRLATILFAHRMGQAIEPEAKSYRFMADIFNDCSLFLDLLLPILPLFPKITVMVTASILRSLCGVSANASKASLSAHFAKVGNLAELNAKEASQETVVSLAGMLTGTLVVHMVKDKKAVWCWMVTLLGIHLYMNYRAVSAVKMLTLNRQRATIVFREYLEHGKIVTPEQASRRESILLKGRGRLWSKSGDYEGTCEFGTYGDVMNWNPWGYHRYVFETETYYMGIWHWRASFYIRIAMKEGSDDVHGPLLAWFDAVTHAYHFDQALKDGLDSHYESEGHHGYITQETKDTVLGALRSAGWDVDNNQLETMSPVRVRVGESKKGM
;
A
#
# COMPACT_ATOMS: atom_id res chain seq x y z
N MET A 1 -30.41 -6.24 46.36
CA MET A 1 -30.19 -6.57 44.92
C MET A 1 -29.08 -5.65 44.44
N ALA A 2 -28.04 -6.16 43.78
CA ALA A 2 -27.01 -5.30 43.20
C ALA A 2 -27.67 -4.35 42.19
N ASP A 3 -27.33 -3.06 42.23
CA ASP A 3 -27.89 -2.06 41.32
C ASP A 3 -27.43 -2.37 39.89
N THR A 4 -28.31 -2.98 39.08
CA THR A 4 -28.06 -3.33 37.68
C THR A 4 -28.22 -2.14 36.73
N LYS A 5 -28.36 -0.93 37.26
CA LYS A 5 -28.54 0.28 36.46
C LYS A 5 -27.29 0.58 35.65
N VAL A 6 -27.49 0.76 34.34
CA VAL A 6 -26.46 1.25 33.43
C VAL A 6 -26.46 2.77 33.43
N TYR A 7 -25.35 3.36 33.84
CA TYR A 7 -25.09 4.79 33.73
C TYR A 7 -24.44 5.05 32.38
N ARG A 8 -24.95 6.00 31.59
CA ARG A 8 -24.42 6.33 30.25
C ARG A 8 -24.40 7.83 30.00
N ALA A 9 -23.39 8.30 29.27
CA ALA A 9 -23.32 9.66 28.73
C ALA A 9 -22.77 9.62 27.30
N SER A 10 -23.35 10.42 26.41
CA SER A 10 -22.93 10.49 25.01
C SER A 10 -22.46 11.89 24.64
N THR A 11 -21.49 11.97 23.75
CA THR A 11 -20.83 13.22 23.38
C THR A 11 -20.32 13.16 21.96
N THR A 12 -20.51 14.25 21.22
CA THR A 12 -19.79 14.48 19.97
C THR A 12 -18.58 15.36 20.21
N ALA A 13 -17.47 15.08 19.52
CA ALA A 13 -16.30 15.96 19.51
C ALA A 13 -15.84 16.28 18.07
N PRO A 14 -15.36 17.52 17.84
CA PRO A 14 -14.91 17.96 16.53
C PRO A 14 -13.48 17.52 16.19
N VAL A 15 -13.20 17.48 14.90
CA VAL A 15 -11.83 17.49 14.36
C VAL A 15 -11.24 18.90 14.46
N ASN A 16 -9.93 19.02 14.66
CA ASN A 16 -9.21 20.28 14.52
C ASN A 16 -8.05 20.13 13.52
N ILE A 17 -7.74 21.20 12.79
CA ILE A 17 -6.63 21.25 11.83
C ILE A 17 -5.64 22.31 12.26
N ALA A 18 -4.37 21.91 12.42
CA ALA A 18 -3.32 22.80 12.87
C ALA A 18 -2.92 23.81 11.77
N VAL A 19 -2.90 25.09 12.12
CA VAL A 19 -2.36 26.18 11.28
C VAL A 19 -0.96 26.61 11.73
N VAL A 20 -0.61 26.33 12.99
CA VAL A 20 0.77 26.25 13.47
C VAL A 20 0.99 24.84 14.00
N LYS A 21 1.91 24.10 13.37
CA LYS A 21 1.99 22.63 13.47
C LYS A 21 2.65 22.16 14.76
N TYR A 22 2.01 21.18 15.38
CA TYR A 22 2.62 20.32 16.38
C TYR A 22 3.41 19.20 15.69
N TRP A 23 4.72 19.16 15.92
CA TRP A 23 5.58 18.08 15.47
C TRP A 23 6.76 17.95 16.43
N GLY A 24 6.89 16.81 17.09
CA GLY A 24 7.98 16.48 18.02
C GLY A 24 7.56 16.53 19.48
N LYS A 25 8.06 15.57 20.28
CA LYS A 25 7.80 15.49 21.73
C LYS A 25 9.10 15.63 22.50
N ARG A 26 9.10 16.54 23.48
CA ARG A 26 10.15 16.61 24.50
C ARG A 26 9.97 15.53 25.58
N ASP A 27 8.73 15.09 25.80
CA ASP A 27 8.40 13.95 26.67
C ASP A 27 7.33 13.08 25.99
N THR A 28 7.68 11.83 25.71
CA THR A 28 6.79 10.88 25.03
C THR A 28 5.78 10.23 25.95
N LYS A 29 6.05 10.15 27.26
CA LYS A 29 5.19 9.52 28.27
C LYS A 29 4.03 10.44 28.64
N LEU A 30 4.33 11.72 28.83
CA LEU A 30 3.35 12.76 29.17
C LEU A 30 2.76 13.45 27.93
N ASN A 31 3.23 13.10 26.73
CA ASN A 31 2.92 13.76 25.45
C ASN A 31 3.19 15.27 25.49
N LEU A 32 4.34 15.70 26.01
CA LEU A 32 4.72 17.10 26.04
C LEU A 32 5.40 17.50 24.73
N PRO A 33 4.96 18.58 24.07
CA PRO A 33 5.44 18.93 22.74
C PRO A 33 6.77 19.70 22.82
N THR A 34 7.52 19.72 21.73
CA THR A 34 8.72 20.57 21.61
C THR A 34 8.37 22.04 21.44
N ASN A 35 7.19 22.36 20.92
CA ASN A 35 6.70 23.71 20.66
C ASN A 35 5.18 23.80 20.87
N SER A 36 4.68 25.02 21.09
CA SER A 36 3.23 25.28 21.09
C SER A 36 2.66 25.10 19.68
N SER A 37 1.35 24.90 19.58
CA SER A 37 0.64 24.76 18.29
C SER A 37 -0.70 25.47 18.33
N LEU A 38 -1.26 25.80 17.17
CA LEU A 38 -2.56 26.45 17.06
C LEU A 38 -3.37 25.79 15.96
N SER A 39 -4.65 25.53 16.21
CA SER A 39 -5.58 24.90 15.26
C SER A 39 -6.91 25.62 15.15
N VAL A 40 -7.60 25.41 14.03
CA VAL A 40 -9.02 25.74 13.87
C VAL A 40 -9.82 24.47 14.10
N THR A 41 -10.82 24.55 14.98
CA THR A 41 -11.80 23.49 15.21
C THR A 41 -12.84 23.51 14.09
N LEU A 42 -13.14 22.35 13.50
CA LEU A 42 -14.06 22.22 12.37
C LEU A 42 -15.49 21.91 12.85
N ALA A 43 -16.49 22.30 12.05
CA ALA A 43 -17.90 22.09 12.37
C ALA A 43 -18.27 20.61 12.50
N GLN A 44 -18.89 20.25 13.62
CA GLN A 44 -19.33 18.88 13.92
C GLN A 44 -20.47 18.40 13.01
N SER A 45 -21.19 19.31 12.37
CA SER A 45 -22.19 18.96 11.35
C SER A 45 -21.57 18.21 10.16
N ASP A 46 -20.29 18.48 9.88
CA ASP A 46 -19.57 17.88 8.76
C ASP A 46 -18.64 16.75 9.25
N LEU A 47 -17.85 17.00 10.30
CA LEU A 47 -16.83 16.07 10.80
C LEU A 47 -16.90 15.94 12.32
N ARG A 48 -17.27 14.76 12.81
CA ARG A 48 -17.37 14.48 14.25
C ARG A 48 -17.07 13.03 14.60
N THR A 49 -16.60 12.86 15.83
CA THR A 49 -16.63 11.58 16.55
C THR A 49 -17.76 11.61 17.55
N LEU A 50 -18.63 10.60 17.54
CA LEU A 50 -19.65 10.37 18.56
C LEU A 50 -19.15 9.24 19.48
N THR A 51 -19.10 9.48 20.78
CA THR A 51 -18.73 8.46 21.78
C THR A 51 -19.78 8.40 22.88
N THR A 52 -20.26 7.20 23.17
CA THR A 52 -21.03 6.90 24.38
C THR A 52 -20.15 6.14 25.36
N ALA A 53 -20.00 6.71 26.56
CA ALA A 53 -19.39 6.06 27.71
C ALA A 53 -20.48 5.52 28.63
N SER A 54 -20.33 4.29 29.11
CA SER A 54 -21.22 3.71 30.10
C SER A 54 -20.47 2.94 31.18
N CYS A 55 -21.06 2.82 32.36
CA CYS A 55 -20.57 1.95 33.43
C CYS A 55 -21.74 1.33 34.19
N SER A 56 -21.53 0.13 34.71
CA SER A 56 -22.53 -0.61 35.50
C SER A 56 -21.85 -1.64 36.39
N SER A 57 -22.45 -1.95 37.54
CA SER A 57 -22.03 -3.08 38.36
C SER A 57 -22.40 -4.44 37.74
N SER A 58 -23.34 -4.45 36.77
CA SER A 58 -23.73 -5.63 36.02
C SER A 58 -22.76 -6.01 34.90
N TYR A 59 -21.80 -5.16 34.57
CA TYR A 59 -20.78 -5.48 33.57
C TYR A 59 -19.80 -6.53 34.13
N PRO A 60 -19.46 -7.58 33.36
CA PRO A 60 -18.57 -8.63 33.83
C PRO A 60 -17.19 -8.05 34.20
N SER A 61 -16.80 -8.16 35.47
CA SER A 61 -15.57 -7.57 36.00
C SER A 61 -14.30 -8.08 35.31
N GLU A 62 -14.33 -9.34 34.89
CA GLU A 62 -13.29 -10.07 34.18
C GLU A 62 -13.03 -9.52 32.76
N GLN A 63 -13.99 -8.82 32.16
CA GLN A 63 -13.81 -8.16 30.85
C GLN A 63 -13.08 -6.81 30.98
N GLY A 64 -13.00 -6.24 32.19
CA GLY A 64 -12.39 -4.93 32.42
C GLY A 64 -13.08 -3.80 31.63
N ASP A 65 -12.32 -2.76 31.30
CA ASP A 65 -12.79 -1.69 30.43
C ASP A 65 -12.78 -2.14 28.96
N THR A 66 -13.77 -1.74 28.17
CA THR A 66 -13.87 -2.09 26.74
C THR A 66 -14.16 -0.88 25.85
N LEU A 67 -13.71 -0.95 24.60
CA LEU A 67 -13.98 0.05 23.56
C LEU A 67 -14.37 -0.65 22.26
N LEU A 68 -15.51 -0.25 21.69
CA LEU A 68 -15.91 -0.55 20.32
C LEU A 68 -15.74 0.70 19.46
N LEU A 69 -14.92 0.64 18.41
CA LEU A 69 -14.67 1.76 17.50
C LEU A 69 -15.16 1.40 16.10
N ASN A 70 -16.16 2.14 15.59
CA ASN A 70 -16.82 1.88 14.31
C ASN A 70 -17.34 0.44 14.15
N GLY A 71 -17.81 -0.17 15.25
CA GLY A 71 -18.31 -1.55 15.25
C GLY A 71 -17.27 -2.64 15.52
N GLU A 72 -15.98 -2.29 15.60
CA GLU A 72 -14.90 -3.25 15.85
C GLU A 72 -14.28 -3.09 17.25
N PRO A 73 -13.96 -4.18 17.96
CA PRO A 73 -13.26 -4.10 19.25
C PRO A 73 -11.91 -3.41 19.11
N SER A 74 -11.60 -2.51 20.04
CA SER A 74 -10.34 -1.78 20.10
C SER A 74 -9.63 -2.02 21.42
N ASP A 75 -8.32 -2.31 21.35
CA ASP A 75 -7.50 -2.56 22.53
C ASP A 75 -7.40 -1.32 23.42
N VAL A 76 -7.85 -1.46 24.67
CA VAL A 76 -7.75 -0.41 25.69
C VAL A 76 -6.61 -0.65 26.69
N SER A 77 -5.79 -1.69 26.54
CA SER A 77 -4.67 -1.97 27.44
C SER A 77 -3.48 -1.01 27.26
N GLY A 78 -3.44 -0.28 26.14
CA GLY A 78 -2.38 0.66 25.82
C GLY A 78 -2.18 1.77 26.84
N ALA A 79 -0.93 2.15 27.09
CA ALA A 79 -0.56 3.13 28.13
C ALA A 79 -1.29 4.49 28.01
N ARG A 80 -1.59 4.93 26.78
CA ARG A 80 -2.22 6.23 26.48
C ARG A 80 -3.68 6.32 26.96
N ILE A 81 -4.49 5.31 26.63
CA ILE A 81 -5.91 5.29 27.03
C ILE A 81 -6.05 4.94 28.51
N GLN A 82 -5.19 4.05 29.02
CA GLN A 82 -5.11 3.77 30.46
C GLN A 82 -4.73 5.00 31.29
N ALA A 83 -3.85 5.88 30.78
CA ALA A 83 -3.56 7.15 31.43
C ALA A 83 -4.82 8.04 31.52
N CYS A 84 -5.63 8.09 30.46
CA CYS A 84 -6.89 8.82 30.47
C CYS A 84 -7.88 8.24 31.50
N PHE A 85 -8.08 6.92 31.49
CA PHE A 85 -8.98 6.25 32.42
C PHE A 85 -8.58 6.45 33.87
N ARG A 86 -7.29 6.28 34.20
CA ARG A 86 -6.79 6.53 35.56
C ARG A 86 -7.03 7.96 36.02
N ALA A 87 -6.74 8.95 35.16
CA ALA A 87 -6.93 10.36 35.51
C ALA A 87 -8.40 10.72 35.72
N LEU A 88 -9.30 10.21 34.87
CA LEU A 88 -10.74 10.44 34.97
C LEU A 88 -11.36 9.73 36.18
N ARG A 89 -11.00 8.46 36.42
CA ARG A 89 -11.43 7.70 37.61
C ARG A 89 -10.94 8.35 38.90
N ALA A 90 -9.71 8.84 38.95
CA ALA A 90 -9.18 9.54 40.13
C ALA A 90 -9.99 10.80 40.47
N ARG A 91 -10.38 11.59 39.45
CA ARG A 91 -11.25 12.76 39.63
C ARG A 91 -12.64 12.38 40.12
N ARG A 92 -13.23 11.32 39.56
CA ARG A 92 -14.54 10.81 40.00
C ARG A 92 -14.48 10.28 41.43
N ALA A 93 -13.44 9.52 41.78
CA ALA A 93 -13.25 8.98 43.12
C ALA A 93 -13.11 10.10 44.17
N ALA A 94 -12.44 11.22 43.82
CA ALA A 94 -12.36 12.38 44.70
C ALA A 94 -13.75 13.00 44.97
N LEU A 95 -14.60 13.14 43.94
CA LEU A 95 -15.99 13.62 44.11
C LEU A 95 -16.82 12.65 44.97
N GLU A 96 -16.71 11.35 44.72
CA GLU A 96 -17.39 10.31 45.51
C GLU A 96 -16.91 10.22 46.96
N ALA A 97 -15.69 10.69 47.25
CA ALA A 97 -15.16 10.79 48.61
C ALA A 97 -15.69 12.02 49.35
N THR A 98 -15.96 13.11 48.63
CA THR A 98 -16.55 14.34 49.20
C THR A 98 -18.06 14.23 49.43
N ASP A 99 -18.76 13.43 48.62
CA ASP A 99 -20.20 13.20 48.77
C ASP A 99 -20.51 11.69 48.71
N SER A 100 -20.80 11.11 49.88
CA SER A 100 -21.12 9.69 50.03
C SER A 100 -22.45 9.27 49.41
N SER A 101 -23.32 10.23 49.05
CA SER A 101 -24.61 9.95 48.39
C SER A 101 -24.45 9.61 46.91
N LEU A 102 -23.31 9.95 46.31
CA LEU A 102 -23.03 9.68 44.90
C LEU A 102 -22.79 8.19 44.62
N PRO A 103 -23.26 7.65 43.47
CA PRO A 103 -22.95 6.29 43.07
C PRO A 103 -21.44 6.12 42.83
N LYS A 104 -20.89 4.96 43.20
CA LYS A 104 -19.45 4.63 43.08
C LYS A 104 -19.05 4.23 41.67
N LEU A 105 -19.27 5.13 40.71
CA LEU A 105 -18.99 4.95 39.29
C LEU A 105 -17.49 4.74 39.01
N SER A 106 -16.61 5.36 39.80
CA SER A 106 -15.15 5.27 39.61
C SER A 106 -14.58 3.85 39.68
N ALA A 107 -15.27 2.95 40.40
CA ALA A 107 -14.88 1.54 40.59
C ALA A 107 -15.53 0.59 39.56
N MET A 108 -16.56 1.03 38.83
CA MET A 108 -17.27 0.20 37.87
C MET A 108 -16.46 0.00 36.57
N PRO A 109 -16.64 -1.12 35.85
CA PRO A 109 -16.11 -1.28 34.51
C PRO A 109 -16.72 -0.27 33.53
N LEU A 110 -15.90 0.29 32.63
CA LEU A 110 -16.32 1.18 31.55
C LEU A 110 -16.55 0.40 30.26
N ARG A 111 -17.67 0.64 29.59
CA ARG A 111 -17.90 0.25 28.20
C ARG A 111 -18.06 1.49 27.34
N LEU A 112 -17.20 1.63 26.34
CA LEU A 112 -17.19 2.74 25.39
C LEU A 112 -17.61 2.22 24.02
N VAL A 113 -18.51 2.94 23.36
CA VAL A 113 -18.81 2.74 21.93
C VAL A 113 -18.60 4.07 21.24
N SER A 114 -17.81 4.07 20.17
CA SER A 114 -17.44 5.27 19.44
C SER A 114 -17.59 5.07 17.93
N GLU A 115 -18.09 6.09 17.24
CA GLU A 115 -18.16 6.14 15.78
C GLU A 115 -17.64 7.46 15.22
N ASN A 116 -17.05 7.42 14.04
CA ASN A 116 -16.67 8.61 13.26
C ASN A 116 -17.55 8.68 12.01
N ASN A 117 -18.02 9.86 11.64
CA ASN A 117 -18.69 10.07 10.33
C ASN A 117 -17.69 10.32 9.18
N PHE A 118 -16.40 10.12 9.44
CA PHE A 118 -15.30 10.22 8.48
C PHE A 118 -14.32 9.04 8.64
N PRO A 119 -13.59 8.63 7.59
CA PRO A 119 -12.73 7.46 7.66
C PRO A 119 -11.57 7.65 8.65
N THR A 120 -11.39 6.68 9.55
CA THR A 120 -10.38 6.73 10.63
C THR A 120 -8.93 6.84 10.11
N ALA A 121 -8.65 6.46 8.87
CA ALA A 121 -7.32 6.49 8.26
C ALA A 121 -7.07 7.67 7.29
N ALA A 122 -8.05 8.52 6.98
CA ALA A 122 -7.97 9.55 5.94
C ALA A 122 -7.11 10.79 6.30
N GLY A 123 -6.16 10.70 7.22
CA GLY A 123 -5.27 11.83 7.56
C GLY A 123 -5.93 13.03 8.26
N LEU A 124 -7.25 13.01 8.52
CA LEU A 124 -8.04 14.09 9.14
C LEU A 124 -8.00 14.11 10.67
N ALA A 125 -6.83 13.86 11.27
CA ALA A 125 -6.64 13.87 12.73
C ALA A 125 -7.67 13.05 13.54
N SER A 126 -8.09 11.87 13.04
CA SER A 126 -9.11 11.00 13.66
C SER A 126 -8.82 10.63 15.12
N SER A 127 -7.55 10.45 15.49
CA SER A 127 -7.17 10.18 16.88
C SER A 127 -7.39 11.38 17.81
N ALA A 128 -7.31 12.62 17.31
CA ALA A 128 -7.53 13.81 18.11
C ALA A 128 -9.01 13.93 18.52
N ALA A 129 -9.92 13.83 17.55
CA ALA A 129 -11.36 13.84 17.80
C ALA A 129 -11.79 12.65 18.67
N GLY A 130 -11.23 11.44 18.42
CA GLY A 130 -11.52 10.25 19.21
C GLY A 130 -11.18 10.37 20.69
N PHE A 131 -9.95 10.80 21.03
CA PHE A 131 -9.57 10.98 22.44
C PHE A 131 -10.30 12.16 23.10
N ALA A 132 -10.61 13.21 22.35
CA ALA A 132 -11.43 14.32 22.86
C ALA A 132 -12.86 13.86 23.20
N ALA A 133 -13.51 13.11 22.31
CA ALA A 133 -14.84 12.54 22.53
C ALA A 133 -14.84 11.56 23.71
N LEU A 134 -13.84 10.68 23.80
CA LEU A 134 -13.67 9.74 24.92
C LEU A 134 -13.55 10.47 26.26
N VAL A 135 -12.63 11.44 26.36
CA VAL A 135 -12.40 12.16 27.61
C VAL A 135 -13.63 12.94 28.03
N ARG A 136 -14.30 13.61 27.09
CA ARG A 136 -15.51 14.37 27.37
C ARG A 136 -16.71 13.48 27.71
N ALA A 137 -16.91 12.36 27.01
CA ALA A 137 -17.99 11.41 27.29
C ALA A 137 -17.85 10.80 28.69
N ILE A 138 -16.63 10.40 29.09
CA ILE A 138 -16.38 9.88 30.44
C ILE A 138 -16.50 10.99 31.49
N ALA A 139 -16.00 12.20 31.22
CA ALA A 139 -16.19 13.33 32.14
C ALA A 139 -17.67 13.66 32.36
N ASN A 140 -18.49 13.58 31.30
CA ASN A 140 -19.93 13.75 31.38
C ASN A 140 -20.61 12.59 32.14
N LEU A 141 -20.17 11.35 31.94
CA LEU A 141 -20.65 10.16 32.67
C LEU A 141 -20.36 10.28 34.17
N TYR A 142 -19.18 10.80 34.50
CA TYR A 142 -18.71 10.97 35.87
C TYR A 142 -19.13 12.29 36.51
N GLU A 143 -19.87 13.14 35.78
CA GLU A 143 -20.35 14.45 36.25
C GLU A 143 -19.20 15.33 36.79
N LEU A 144 -18.04 15.27 36.12
CA LEU A 144 -16.88 16.06 36.54
C LEU A 144 -17.13 17.55 36.29
N THR A 145 -16.78 18.38 37.28
CA THR A 145 -16.89 19.86 37.20
C THR A 145 -15.70 20.51 36.49
N ASP A 146 -14.80 19.71 35.94
CA ASP A 146 -13.62 20.16 35.22
C ASP A 146 -13.97 21.01 34.01
N ASN A 147 -13.31 22.16 33.88
CA ASN A 147 -13.42 22.98 32.68
C ASN A 147 -12.65 22.34 31.50
N PRO A 148 -12.90 22.78 30.25
CA PRO A 148 -12.26 22.15 29.09
C PRO A 148 -10.72 22.23 29.10
N SER A 149 -10.13 23.27 29.70
CA SER A 149 -8.66 23.39 29.86
C SER A 149 -8.11 22.29 30.78
N GLN A 150 -8.77 22.02 31.91
CA GLN A 150 -8.38 20.96 32.84
C GLN A 150 -8.56 19.56 32.23
N LEU A 151 -9.63 19.33 31.48
CA LEU A 151 -9.82 18.09 30.73
C LEU A 151 -8.78 17.92 29.61
N SER A 152 -8.24 19.03 29.08
CA SER A 152 -7.26 19.00 27.99
C SER A 152 -5.93 18.37 28.42
N LEU A 153 -5.57 18.48 29.69
CA LEU A 153 -4.41 17.80 30.30
C LEU A 153 -4.53 16.28 30.20
N ILE A 154 -5.76 15.75 30.30
CA ILE A 154 -6.04 14.32 30.18
C ILE A 154 -6.02 13.91 28.71
N ALA A 155 -6.76 14.64 27.86
CA ALA A 155 -6.83 14.37 26.42
C ALA A 155 -5.44 14.35 25.77
N ARG A 156 -4.54 15.26 26.18
CA ARG A 156 -3.13 15.31 25.76
C ARG A 156 -2.41 13.97 25.97
N GLN A 157 -2.60 13.33 27.12
CA GLN A 157 -1.93 12.06 27.44
C GLN A 157 -2.43 10.91 26.55
N GLY A 158 -3.68 10.95 26.12
CA GLY A 158 -4.23 10.02 25.14
C GLY A 158 -3.67 10.25 23.74
N SER A 159 -3.80 11.47 23.24
CA SER A 159 -3.26 11.91 21.96
C SER A 159 -2.97 13.40 22.04
N GLY A 160 -1.71 13.82 21.86
CA GLY A 160 -1.28 15.21 22.11
C GLY A 160 -2.23 16.28 21.55
N SER A 161 -2.54 16.21 20.25
CA SER A 161 -3.44 17.15 19.57
C SER A 161 -4.92 17.06 19.96
N ALA A 162 -5.35 16.01 20.69
CA ALA A 162 -6.72 15.88 21.18
C ALA A 162 -7.08 16.97 22.20
N CYS A 163 -6.09 17.53 22.91
CA CYS A 163 -6.31 18.62 23.85
C CYS A 163 -6.99 19.82 23.19
N ARG A 164 -6.64 20.13 21.94
CA ARG A 164 -7.20 21.25 21.17
C ARG A 164 -8.65 21.01 20.75
N SER A 165 -9.05 19.74 20.55
CA SER A 165 -10.44 19.38 20.23
C SER A 165 -11.40 19.48 21.43
N LEU A 166 -10.95 19.93 22.61
CA LEU A 166 -11.85 20.23 23.73
C LEU A 166 -12.46 21.63 23.69
N PHE A 167 -12.05 22.46 22.72
CA PHE A 167 -12.58 23.81 22.53
C PHE A 167 -13.07 24.01 21.08
N GLY A 168 -14.04 24.90 20.92
CA GLY A 168 -14.45 25.44 19.62
C GLY A 168 -13.59 26.60 19.16
N GLY A 169 -13.75 27.01 17.91
CA GLY A 169 -13.09 28.17 17.34
C GLY A 169 -11.60 27.94 17.06
N TYR A 170 -10.77 28.81 17.63
CA TYR A 170 -9.32 28.86 17.42
C TYR A 170 -8.64 28.50 18.73
N VAL A 171 -7.80 27.46 18.70
CA VAL A 171 -7.33 26.81 19.92
C VAL A 171 -5.82 26.64 19.89
N ALA A 172 -5.15 27.18 20.90
CA ALA A 172 -3.74 27.00 21.13
C ALA A 172 -3.52 25.80 22.07
N TRP A 173 -2.54 24.96 21.78
CA TRP A 173 -1.93 24.08 22.77
C TRP A 173 -0.63 24.72 23.22
N ARG A 174 -0.61 25.16 24.48
CA ARG A 174 0.58 25.72 25.13
C ARG A 174 1.54 24.59 25.46
N MET A 175 2.81 24.74 25.05
CA MET A 175 3.80 23.68 25.29
C MET A 175 4.09 23.45 26.78
N GLY A 176 3.91 24.46 27.62
CA GLY A 176 4.28 24.42 29.04
C GLY A 176 5.80 24.35 29.25
N GLN A 177 6.23 24.70 30.45
CA GLN A 177 7.61 24.64 30.93
C GLN A 177 7.76 23.63 32.07
N ALA A 178 6.68 23.33 32.80
CA ALA A 178 6.72 22.39 33.91
C ALA A 178 7.02 20.97 33.41
N ALA A 179 7.93 20.28 34.11
CA ALA A 179 8.37 18.93 33.77
C ALA A 179 7.26 17.87 33.99
N ASP A 180 6.33 18.13 34.92
CA ASP A 180 5.15 17.30 35.16
C ASP A 180 4.05 17.51 34.13
N GLY A 181 4.20 18.53 33.27
CA GLY A 181 3.23 18.90 32.24
C GLY A 181 1.94 19.52 32.77
N SER A 182 1.90 20.01 34.01
CA SER A 182 0.73 20.65 34.61
C SER A 182 0.28 21.91 33.86
N ASP A 183 1.19 22.57 33.15
CA ASP A 183 0.98 23.81 32.38
C ASP A 183 0.95 23.58 30.86
N SER A 184 1.01 22.34 30.38
CA SER A 184 0.88 22.02 28.95
C SER A 184 -0.56 21.66 28.59
N LEU A 185 -1.39 22.67 28.42
CA LEU A 185 -2.83 22.56 28.22
C LEU A 185 -3.32 23.32 26.98
N ALA A 186 -4.57 23.07 26.58
CA ALA A 186 -5.23 23.80 25.52
C ALA A 186 -5.94 25.04 26.06
N GLU A 187 -5.89 26.11 25.28
CA GLU A 187 -6.52 27.40 25.55
C GLU A 187 -7.27 27.87 24.31
N GLN A 188 -8.47 28.40 24.50
CA GLN A 188 -9.21 29.05 23.42
C GLN A 188 -8.62 30.44 23.17
N VAL A 189 -8.11 30.65 21.96
CA VAL A 189 -7.62 31.95 21.48
C VAL A 189 -8.81 32.84 21.10
N ALA A 190 -9.79 32.25 20.40
CA ALA A 190 -11.04 32.91 20.06
C ALA A 190 -12.16 31.87 19.83
N PRO A 191 -13.41 32.15 20.21
CA PRO A 191 -14.55 31.28 19.93
C PRO A 191 -14.87 31.23 18.43
N ALA A 192 -15.67 30.25 17.98
CA ALA A 192 -16.07 30.16 16.58
C ALA A 192 -16.87 31.40 16.12
N SER A 193 -17.68 31.96 17.03
CA SER A 193 -18.43 33.20 16.84
C SER A 193 -17.56 34.44 16.63
N HIS A 194 -16.27 34.38 16.98
CA HIS A 194 -15.35 35.49 16.73
C HIS A 194 -15.16 35.69 15.23
N TRP A 195 -14.92 34.63 14.46
CA TRP A 195 -14.65 34.72 13.02
C TRP A 195 -15.43 33.65 12.24
N PRO A 196 -16.76 33.74 12.24
CA PRO A 196 -17.66 32.69 11.72
C PRO A 196 -17.60 32.54 10.20
N GLU A 197 -17.05 33.50 9.47
CA GLU A 197 -16.89 33.47 8.00
C GLU A 197 -15.77 32.53 7.54
N MET A 198 -14.94 32.01 8.45
CA MET A 198 -13.87 31.08 8.11
C MET A 198 -14.43 29.74 7.61
N ARG A 199 -14.02 29.34 6.41
CA ARG A 199 -14.41 28.10 5.73
C ARG A 199 -13.17 27.26 5.44
N ALA A 200 -13.37 25.96 5.25
CA ALA A 200 -12.34 25.03 4.85
C ALA A 200 -12.86 24.08 3.76
N LEU A 201 -12.09 23.94 2.68
CA LEU A 201 -12.26 22.93 1.64
C LEU A 201 -11.15 21.90 1.80
N ILE A 202 -11.51 20.66 2.06
CA ILE A 202 -10.56 19.55 2.20
C ILE A 202 -10.57 18.73 0.92
N LEU A 203 -9.40 18.56 0.31
CA LEU A 203 -9.19 17.68 -0.83
C LEU A 203 -8.64 16.34 -0.34
N VAL A 204 -9.44 15.28 -0.46
CA VAL A 204 -9.07 13.92 -0.05
C VAL A 204 -8.34 13.23 -1.21
N VAL A 205 -7.01 13.26 -1.12
CA VAL A 205 -6.07 12.67 -2.09
C VAL A 205 -5.92 11.16 -1.87
N SER A 206 -5.83 10.72 -0.61
CA SER A 206 -5.76 9.30 -0.29
C SER A 206 -6.43 9.00 1.05
N ALA A 207 -7.12 7.87 1.11
CA ALA A 207 -7.66 7.27 2.33
C ALA A 207 -6.81 6.10 2.84
N ALA A 208 -5.69 5.79 2.17
CA ALA A 208 -4.79 4.71 2.55
C ALA A 208 -4.06 5.00 3.87
N LYS A 209 -3.66 3.93 4.56
CA LYS A 209 -2.89 4.03 5.82
C LYS A 209 -1.54 4.69 5.54
N LYS A 210 -1.13 5.62 6.41
CA LYS A 210 0.14 6.35 6.32
C LYS A 210 1.33 5.39 6.31
N ASP A 211 2.31 5.63 5.43
CA ASP A 211 3.57 4.86 5.40
C ASP A 211 4.36 5.02 6.71
N VAL A 212 4.47 6.25 7.22
CA VAL A 212 5.10 6.56 8.51
C VAL A 212 4.09 7.19 9.45
N GLY A 213 3.78 6.51 10.55
CA GLY A 213 2.90 7.02 11.59
C GLY A 213 3.42 8.32 12.23
N SER A 214 2.51 9.23 12.61
CA SER A 214 2.92 10.56 13.11
C SER A 214 3.81 10.50 14.36
N THR A 215 3.60 9.54 15.27
CA THR A 215 4.41 9.40 16.50
C THR A 215 5.85 8.99 16.20
N SER A 216 6.07 8.00 15.32
CA SER A 216 7.41 7.57 14.95
C SER A 216 8.10 8.64 14.11
N GLY A 217 7.40 9.19 13.11
CA GLY A 217 7.92 10.23 12.24
C GLY A 217 8.38 11.47 13.02
N MET A 218 7.61 11.94 13.99
CA MET A 218 7.99 13.14 14.73
C MET A 218 9.19 12.96 15.64
N GLN A 219 9.34 11.77 16.25
CA GLN A 219 10.52 11.50 17.07
C GLN A 219 11.77 11.27 16.22
N GLN A 220 11.62 10.72 15.01
CA GLN A 220 12.69 10.65 14.02
C GLN A 220 13.14 12.04 13.59
N THR A 221 12.21 12.96 13.31
CA THR A 221 12.55 14.36 13.03
C THR A 221 13.28 15.01 14.20
N VAL A 222 12.79 14.84 15.44
CA VAL A 222 13.48 15.35 16.64
C VAL A 222 14.91 14.83 16.74
N ALA A 223 15.13 13.55 16.41
CA ALA A 223 16.42 12.89 16.54
C ALA A 223 17.41 13.22 15.42
N THR A 224 16.94 13.55 14.22
CA THR A 224 17.80 13.56 13.01
C THR A 224 17.78 14.84 12.20
N SER A 225 16.72 15.65 12.27
CA SER A 225 16.61 16.86 11.45
C SER A 225 17.43 18.00 12.07
N SER A 226 18.36 18.52 11.28
CA SER A 226 19.16 19.71 11.61
C SER A 226 18.32 21.00 11.59
N LEU A 227 17.35 21.10 10.67
CA LEU A 227 16.46 22.25 10.54
C LEU A 227 15.43 22.35 11.68
N PHE A 228 15.07 21.21 12.28
CA PHE A 228 14.02 21.14 13.29
C PHE A 228 14.33 21.95 14.55
N GLN A 229 15.59 22.01 14.97
CA GLN A 229 15.99 22.79 16.15
C GLN A 229 15.73 24.30 15.96
N GLN A 230 16.05 24.82 14.77
CA GLN A 230 15.78 26.22 14.43
C GLN A 230 14.27 26.50 14.35
N ARG A 231 13.50 25.55 13.79
CA ARG A 231 12.04 25.64 13.72
C ARG A 231 11.43 25.81 15.12
N VAL A 232 11.83 24.97 16.08
CA VAL A 232 11.28 24.99 17.44
C VAL A 232 11.67 26.25 18.22
N ARG A 233 12.92 26.72 18.07
CA ARG A 233 13.45 27.85 18.86
C ARG A 233 12.96 29.21 18.39
N GLU A 234 12.92 29.43 17.08
CA GLU A 234 12.71 30.77 16.51
C GLU A 234 11.43 30.86 15.68
N VAL A 235 11.18 29.88 14.80
CA VAL A 235 10.10 29.97 13.81
C VAL A 235 8.73 29.82 14.46
N VAL A 236 8.53 28.77 15.27
CA VAL A 236 7.22 28.49 15.86
C VAL A 236 6.79 29.56 16.88
N PRO A 237 7.64 30.03 17.82
CA PRO A 237 7.24 31.10 18.74
C PRO A 237 6.80 32.38 18.02
N ALA A 238 7.53 32.79 16.98
CA ALA A 238 7.15 33.94 16.15
C ALA A 238 5.84 33.71 15.39
N ASN A 239 5.64 32.51 14.82
CA ASN A 239 4.41 32.15 14.12
C ASN A 239 3.20 32.07 15.05
N MET A 240 3.36 31.58 16.29
CA MET A 240 2.28 31.57 17.30
C MET A 240 1.81 33.01 17.60
N ALA A 241 2.74 33.93 17.87
CA ALA A 241 2.40 35.33 18.15
C ALA A 241 1.71 36.01 16.96
N LYS A 242 2.23 35.81 15.74
CA LYS A 242 1.62 36.35 14.51
C LYS A 242 0.23 35.76 14.24
N MET A 243 0.07 34.45 14.41
CA MET A 243 -1.20 33.75 14.19
C MET A 243 -2.26 34.19 15.19
N GLU A 244 -1.93 34.29 16.48
CA GLU A 244 -2.85 34.77 17.50
C GLU A 244 -3.30 36.20 17.20
N LYS A 245 -2.37 37.08 16.81
CA LYS A 245 -2.72 38.43 16.37
C LYS A 245 -3.62 38.43 15.13
N ALA A 246 -3.29 37.65 14.10
CA ALA A 246 -4.08 37.56 12.88
C ALA A 246 -5.52 37.09 13.15
N ILE A 247 -5.70 36.15 14.09
CA ILE A 247 -7.02 35.70 14.52
C ILE A 247 -7.77 36.80 15.27
N GLN A 248 -7.11 37.49 16.21
CA GLN A 248 -7.74 38.59 16.96
C GLN A 248 -8.19 39.72 16.02
N ASP A 249 -7.34 40.10 15.07
CA ASP A 249 -7.57 41.20 14.13
C ASP A 249 -8.43 40.78 12.92
N LYS A 250 -8.80 39.50 12.79
CA LYS A 250 -9.44 38.89 11.60
C LYS A 250 -8.70 39.18 10.29
N ASP A 251 -7.37 39.23 10.36
CA ASP A 251 -6.49 39.46 9.22
C ASP A 251 -6.25 38.13 8.48
N PHE A 252 -7.04 37.90 7.43
CA PHE A 252 -6.92 36.68 6.63
C PHE A 252 -5.58 36.59 5.88
N GLY A 253 -5.00 37.73 5.47
CA GLY A 253 -3.72 37.74 4.76
C GLY A 253 -2.60 37.23 5.65
N ALA A 254 -2.50 37.76 6.88
CA ALA A 254 -1.53 37.31 7.87
C ALA A 254 -1.80 35.86 8.33
N PHE A 255 -3.06 35.49 8.54
CA PHE A 255 -3.46 34.11 8.85
C PHE A 255 -3.00 33.14 7.76
N ALA A 256 -3.26 33.48 6.49
CA ALA A 256 -2.94 32.65 5.35
C ALA A 256 -1.43 32.48 5.16
N GLU A 257 -0.67 33.57 5.25
CA GLU A 257 0.79 33.51 5.14
C GLU A 257 1.40 32.59 6.20
N VAL A 258 1.03 32.76 7.47
CA VAL A 258 1.56 31.93 8.55
C VAL A 258 1.14 30.47 8.36
N THR A 259 -0.11 30.21 7.98
CA THR A 259 -0.64 28.85 7.75
C THR A 259 0.16 28.10 6.66
N MET A 260 0.37 28.74 5.50
CA MET A 260 1.08 28.14 4.37
C MET A 260 2.57 27.96 4.68
N ARG A 261 3.22 28.98 5.25
CA ARG A 261 4.65 28.93 5.60
C ARG A 261 4.93 27.90 6.70
N ASP A 262 4.07 27.80 7.70
CA ASP A 262 4.27 26.82 8.78
C ASP A 262 4.01 25.38 8.32
N SER A 263 3.03 25.17 7.43
CA SER A 263 2.83 23.89 6.73
C SER A 263 4.09 23.49 5.96
N ASN A 264 4.62 24.39 5.12
CA ASN A 264 5.84 24.13 4.35
C ASN A 264 7.04 23.84 5.27
N SER A 265 7.23 24.66 6.31
CA SER A 265 8.32 24.48 7.28
C SER A 265 8.23 23.13 8.01
N PHE A 266 7.03 22.69 8.38
CA PHE A 266 6.82 21.35 8.93
C PHE A 266 7.28 20.25 7.96
N HIS A 267 6.80 20.26 6.70
CA HIS A 267 7.20 19.25 5.71
C HIS A 267 8.69 19.33 5.34
N SER A 268 9.31 20.51 5.37
CA SER A 268 10.76 20.65 5.22
C SER A 268 11.54 19.93 6.32
N THR A 269 11.09 20.01 7.58
CA THR A 269 11.73 19.25 8.67
C THR A 269 11.52 17.73 8.54
N CYS A 270 10.39 17.31 7.97
CA CYS A 270 10.17 15.91 7.61
C CYS A 270 11.14 15.43 6.52
N SER A 271 11.35 16.22 5.46
CA SER A 271 12.30 15.91 4.40
C SER A 271 13.77 15.95 4.86
N ASP A 272 14.09 16.79 5.85
CA ASP A 272 15.42 16.87 6.47
C ASP A 272 15.66 15.79 7.55
N SER A 273 14.66 14.96 7.85
CA SER A 273 14.85 13.79 8.73
C SER A 273 15.65 12.68 8.04
N TYR A 274 16.24 11.75 8.79
CA TYR A 274 16.95 10.60 8.23
C TYR A 274 16.45 9.25 8.79
N PRO A 275 15.93 8.34 7.95
CA PRO A 275 15.56 8.53 6.53
C PRO A 275 14.57 9.70 6.31
N PRO A 276 14.48 10.28 5.10
CA PRO A 276 13.55 11.37 4.83
C PRO A 276 12.10 10.91 4.90
N ILE A 277 11.23 11.78 5.42
CA ILE A 277 9.79 11.52 5.53
C ILE A 277 9.06 12.38 4.50
N TYR A 278 8.29 11.74 3.61
CA TYR A 278 7.49 12.41 2.60
C TYR A 278 5.99 12.13 2.82
N TYR A 279 5.27 13.14 3.27
CA TYR A 279 3.81 13.08 3.40
C TYR A 279 3.08 13.68 2.20
N MET A 280 3.63 14.75 1.61
CA MET A 280 3.08 15.40 0.43
C MET A 280 3.49 14.66 -0.85
N ASN A 281 2.51 14.39 -1.72
CA ASN A 281 2.73 13.81 -3.04
C ASN A 281 2.52 14.87 -4.15
N ASP A 282 2.50 14.44 -5.42
CA ASP A 282 2.33 15.36 -6.55
C ASP A 282 0.96 16.04 -6.57
N VAL A 283 -0.10 15.38 -6.09
CA VAL A 283 -1.43 15.98 -5.94
C VAL A 283 -1.41 17.06 -4.87
N SER A 284 -0.71 16.84 -3.76
CA SER A 284 -0.48 17.88 -2.73
C SER A 284 0.24 19.10 -3.32
N ARG A 285 1.29 18.87 -4.12
CA ARG A 285 2.03 19.96 -4.81
C ARG A 285 1.16 20.69 -5.84
N ALA A 286 0.30 19.97 -6.56
CA ALA A 286 -0.67 20.57 -7.47
C ALA A 286 -1.68 21.46 -6.72
N ALA A 287 -2.16 21.04 -5.55
CA ALA A 287 -3.05 21.84 -4.71
C ALA A 287 -2.38 23.13 -4.20
N VAL A 288 -1.09 23.08 -3.86
CA VAL A 288 -0.30 24.30 -3.56
C VAL A 288 -0.31 25.26 -4.74
N ARG A 289 0.04 24.78 -5.94
CA ARG A 289 0.07 25.62 -7.16
C ARG A 289 -1.30 26.19 -7.49
N ALA A 290 -2.37 25.44 -7.27
CA ALA A 290 -3.74 25.90 -7.48
C ALA A 290 -4.11 27.04 -6.51
N VAL A 291 -3.77 26.92 -5.23
CA VAL A 291 -4.02 28.00 -4.25
C VAL A 291 -3.23 29.26 -4.57
N GLU A 292 -1.95 29.13 -4.95
CA GLU A 292 -1.14 30.28 -5.37
C GLU A 292 -1.74 30.96 -6.62
N ALA A 293 -2.17 30.19 -7.62
CA ALA A 293 -2.83 30.74 -8.82
C ALA A 293 -4.16 31.46 -8.49
N VAL A 294 -4.93 30.94 -7.53
CA VAL A 294 -6.16 31.60 -7.07
C VAL A 294 -5.84 32.92 -6.37
N ASN A 295 -4.83 32.96 -5.51
CA ASN A 295 -4.40 34.18 -4.82
C ASN A 295 -3.86 35.24 -5.80
N GLU A 296 -3.06 34.80 -6.77
CA GLU A 296 -2.51 35.65 -7.83
C GLU A 296 -3.64 36.28 -8.66
N ALA A 297 -4.57 35.47 -9.15
CA ALA A 297 -5.69 35.95 -9.96
C ALA A 297 -6.66 36.85 -9.18
N ALA A 298 -6.80 36.65 -7.87
CA ALA A 298 -7.60 37.52 -7.00
C ALA A 298 -6.89 38.85 -6.66
N GLY A 299 -5.58 38.98 -6.95
CA GLY A 299 -4.77 40.15 -6.61
C GLY A 299 -4.54 40.36 -5.10
N LYS A 300 -4.93 39.39 -4.28
CA LYS A 300 -4.82 39.38 -2.81
C LYS A 300 -4.91 37.94 -2.31
N THR A 301 -4.41 37.68 -1.10
CA THR A 301 -4.53 36.35 -0.48
C THR A 301 -5.97 36.07 -0.05
N VAL A 302 -6.63 35.12 -0.72
CA VAL A 302 -8.02 34.67 -0.47
C VAL A 302 -8.14 33.19 -0.10
N ALA A 303 -7.07 32.42 -0.33
CA ALA A 303 -6.97 31.01 0.02
C ALA A 303 -5.64 30.70 0.72
N ALA A 304 -5.68 29.77 1.67
CA ALA A 304 -4.51 29.30 2.40
C ALA A 304 -4.51 27.77 2.48
N TYR A 305 -3.49 27.12 1.94
CA TYR A 305 -3.35 25.67 2.05
C TYR A 305 -2.62 25.27 3.33
N THR A 306 -2.93 24.09 3.84
CA THR A 306 -2.15 23.42 4.89
C THR A 306 -2.25 21.91 4.77
N PHE A 307 -1.18 21.22 5.16
CA PHE A 307 -1.05 19.77 5.08
C PHE A 307 -0.58 19.23 6.43
N ASP A 308 -1.26 18.20 6.94
CA ASP A 308 -0.81 17.46 8.12
C ASP A 308 0.11 16.29 7.72
N ALA A 309 0.26 15.27 8.57
CA ALA A 309 1.02 14.07 8.27
C ALA A 309 0.28 13.15 7.27
N GLY A 310 0.11 13.60 6.04
CA GLY A 310 -0.51 12.92 4.90
C GLY A 310 -0.69 13.85 3.69
N PRO A 311 -1.16 13.33 2.54
CA PRO A 311 -1.22 14.09 1.29
C PRO A 311 -2.45 15.02 1.16
N ASN A 312 -3.41 14.92 2.07
CA ASN A 312 -4.68 15.64 1.98
C ASN A 312 -4.48 17.15 2.22
N ALA A 313 -5.01 17.96 1.32
CA ALA A 313 -4.95 19.41 1.40
C ALA A 313 -6.15 19.94 2.19
N VAL A 314 -5.91 20.83 3.15
CA VAL A 314 -6.96 21.66 3.76
C VAL A 314 -6.75 23.09 3.29
N ILE A 315 -7.77 23.66 2.66
CA ILE A 315 -7.73 25.00 2.06
C ILE A 315 -8.68 25.89 2.83
N TYR A 316 -8.14 26.81 3.61
CA TYR A 316 -8.91 27.85 4.28
C TYR A 316 -9.23 28.99 3.33
N TYR A 317 -10.43 29.56 3.48
CA TYR A 317 -10.89 30.74 2.76
C TYR A 317 -11.99 31.43 3.58
N LEU A 318 -12.31 32.68 3.26
CA LEU A 318 -13.49 33.35 3.82
C LEU A 318 -14.70 33.08 2.93
N GLU A 319 -15.88 32.95 3.54
CA GLU A 319 -17.14 32.70 2.82
C GLU A 319 -17.38 33.64 1.63
N LYS A 320 -17.04 34.92 1.77
CA LYS A 320 -17.15 35.92 0.69
C LYS A 320 -16.28 35.61 -0.55
N ASP A 321 -15.20 34.85 -0.38
CA ASP A 321 -14.25 34.48 -1.42
C ASP A 321 -14.53 33.06 -1.97
N ALA A 322 -15.67 32.45 -1.60
CA ALA A 322 -16.06 31.10 -2.03
C ALA A 322 -16.11 30.96 -3.55
N GLU A 323 -16.61 31.96 -4.29
CA GLU A 323 -16.68 31.88 -5.75
C GLU A 323 -15.29 31.74 -6.39
N ALA A 324 -14.30 32.50 -5.92
CA ALA A 324 -12.92 32.42 -6.38
C ALA A 324 -12.25 31.10 -5.98
N VAL A 325 -12.48 30.61 -4.75
CA VAL A 325 -11.81 29.39 -4.25
C VAL A 325 -12.57 28.14 -4.67
N VAL A 326 -13.78 27.96 -4.16
CA VAL A 326 -14.64 26.79 -4.41
C VAL A 326 -14.97 26.67 -5.90
N GLY A 327 -15.30 27.77 -6.58
CA GLY A 327 -15.59 27.74 -8.02
C GLY A 327 -14.40 27.25 -8.87
N THR A 328 -13.17 27.64 -8.51
CA THR A 328 -11.96 27.18 -9.21
C THR A 328 -11.72 25.68 -9.01
N PHE A 329 -11.82 25.19 -7.77
CA PHE A 329 -11.65 23.76 -7.50
C PHE A 329 -12.81 22.93 -8.08
N ALA A 330 -14.05 23.41 -7.98
CA ALA A 330 -15.22 22.72 -8.54
C ALA A 330 -15.17 22.59 -10.07
N ALA A 331 -14.60 23.57 -10.77
CA ALA A 331 -14.40 23.48 -12.22
C ALA A 331 -13.46 22.34 -12.63
N VAL A 332 -12.53 21.94 -11.74
CA VAL A 332 -11.51 20.92 -12.01
C VAL A 332 -11.88 19.55 -11.43
N VAL A 333 -12.29 19.53 -10.16
CA VAL A 333 -12.61 18.30 -9.39
C VAL A 333 -14.11 18.17 -9.08
N GLY A 334 -14.98 18.79 -9.90
CA GLY A 334 -16.43 18.75 -9.73
C GLY A 334 -17.05 17.35 -9.80
N GLY A 335 -16.35 16.38 -10.40
CA GLY A 335 -16.74 14.97 -10.40
C GLY A 335 -16.48 14.23 -9.08
N ALA A 336 -15.71 14.82 -8.15
CA ALA A 336 -15.45 14.22 -6.85
C ALA A 336 -16.71 14.25 -5.96
N SER A 337 -16.88 13.23 -5.11
CA SER A 337 -17.98 13.19 -4.15
C SER A 337 -17.81 14.22 -3.01
N GLY A 338 -18.89 14.61 -2.34
CA GLY A 338 -18.85 15.38 -1.09
C GLY A 338 -19.01 16.90 -1.21
N TRP A 339 -19.28 17.44 -2.40
CA TRP A 339 -19.69 18.82 -2.59
C TRP A 339 -21.04 19.10 -1.90
N LYS A 340 -21.17 20.25 -1.23
CA LYS A 340 -22.47 20.74 -0.72
C LYS A 340 -23.33 21.25 -1.88
N GLU A 341 -24.65 21.22 -1.69
CA GLU A 341 -25.62 21.68 -2.70
C GLU A 341 -25.28 23.11 -3.18
N GLY A 342 -25.30 23.34 -4.49
CA GLY A 342 -24.96 24.61 -5.12
C GLY A 342 -23.46 24.95 -5.21
N ALA A 343 -22.56 24.19 -4.57
CA ALA A 343 -21.12 24.47 -4.61
C ALA A 343 -20.51 24.29 -6.00
N THR A 344 -20.94 23.25 -6.74
CA THR A 344 -20.45 22.96 -8.10
C THR A 344 -21.00 23.90 -9.16
N SER A 345 -22.03 24.68 -8.85
CA SER A 345 -22.55 25.73 -9.73
C SER A 345 -21.82 27.07 -9.60
N LEU A 346 -20.95 27.23 -8.60
CA LEU A 346 -20.11 28.43 -8.47
C LEU A 346 -19.15 28.49 -9.67
N LYS A 347 -19.20 29.59 -10.41
CA LYS A 347 -18.32 29.81 -11.57
C LYS A 347 -17.20 30.74 -11.16
N SER A 348 -15.98 30.24 -11.18
CA SER A 348 -14.79 31.09 -11.09
C SER A 348 -14.35 31.54 -12.49
N GLY A 349 -13.93 32.79 -12.62
CA GLY A 349 -13.22 33.28 -13.82
C GLY A 349 -11.75 32.87 -13.86
N ILE A 350 -11.26 32.15 -12.84
CA ILE A 350 -9.86 31.75 -12.70
C ILE A 350 -9.67 30.36 -13.32
N ALA A 351 -8.83 30.28 -14.34
CA ALA A 351 -8.46 29.02 -14.97
C ALA A 351 -7.12 28.53 -14.41
N LEU A 352 -7.07 27.27 -13.98
CA LEU A 352 -5.82 26.61 -13.60
C LEU A 352 -5.08 26.13 -14.85
N ASN A 353 -3.76 26.10 -14.78
CA ASN A 353 -2.92 25.46 -15.81
C ASN A 353 -3.36 24.00 -16.02
N GLU A 354 -3.41 23.54 -17.28
CA GLU A 354 -3.93 22.20 -17.64
C GLU A 354 -3.22 21.05 -16.90
N THR A 355 -1.90 21.13 -16.71
CA THR A 355 -1.15 20.10 -15.96
C THR A 355 -1.60 20.04 -14.50
N VAL A 356 -1.75 21.20 -13.85
CA VAL A 356 -2.23 21.27 -12.45
C VAL A 356 -3.67 20.76 -12.35
N ALA A 357 -4.51 21.14 -13.31
CA ALA A 357 -5.90 20.70 -13.36
C ALA A 357 -6.03 19.18 -13.53
N SER A 358 -5.27 18.58 -14.45
CA SER A 358 -5.28 17.13 -14.68
C SER A 358 -4.88 16.34 -13.43
N ILE A 359 -3.76 16.74 -12.79
CA ILE A 359 -3.25 16.07 -11.58
C ILE A 359 -4.28 16.13 -10.44
N LEU A 360 -4.94 17.28 -10.25
CA LEU A 360 -5.98 17.41 -9.22
C LEU A 360 -7.22 16.57 -9.56
N LYS A 361 -7.64 16.56 -10.83
CA LYS A 361 -8.81 15.80 -11.29
C LYS A 361 -8.63 14.29 -11.12
N GLU A 362 -7.45 13.78 -11.43
CA GLU A 362 -7.12 12.36 -11.29
C GLU A 362 -6.84 11.98 -9.82
N GLY A 363 -6.26 12.89 -9.05
CA GLY A 363 -5.75 12.61 -7.71
C GLY A 363 -6.72 12.84 -6.55
N VAL A 364 -7.82 13.61 -6.73
CA VAL A 364 -8.76 13.92 -5.66
C VAL A 364 -10.01 13.04 -5.75
N SER A 365 -10.14 12.13 -4.78
CA SER A 365 -11.25 11.16 -4.71
C SER A 365 -12.55 11.73 -4.14
N ARG A 366 -12.42 12.69 -3.22
CA ARG A 366 -13.53 13.27 -2.45
C ARG A 366 -13.15 14.66 -1.97
N VAL A 367 -14.15 15.52 -1.81
CA VAL A 367 -14.02 16.80 -1.12
C VAL A 367 -14.85 16.81 0.16
N ILE A 368 -14.44 17.64 1.12
CA ILE A 368 -15.25 17.93 2.31
C ILE A 368 -15.28 19.44 2.49
N MET A 369 -16.48 20.01 2.48
CA MET A 369 -16.70 21.43 2.71
C MET A 369 -17.18 21.65 4.14
N THR A 370 -16.45 22.47 4.90
CA THR A 370 -16.78 22.77 6.29
C THR A 370 -16.39 24.19 6.67
N GLY A 371 -16.57 24.55 7.93
CA GLY A 371 -16.17 25.84 8.49
C GLY A 371 -15.70 25.71 9.92
N VAL A 372 -15.40 26.85 10.54
CA VAL A 372 -15.08 26.90 11.97
C VAL A 372 -16.27 26.39 12.80
N GLY A 373 -15.98 25.61 13.83
CA GLY A 373 -16.99 24.90 14.61
C GLY A 373 -16.83 25.03 16.13
N GLU A 374 -17.86 24.62 16.84
CA GLU A 374 -17.90 24.57 18.31
C GLU A 374 -17.17 23.35 18.88
N GLY A 375 -16.89 23.41 20.19
CA GLY A 375 -16.22 22.34 20.94
C GLY A 375 -17.14 21.14 21.21
N PRO A 376 -16.70 20.15 22.00
CA PRO A 376 -17.49 18.95 22.27
C PRO A 376 -18.87 19.21 22.88
N GLU A 377 -19.88 18.54 22.36
CA GLU A 377 -21.29 18.71 22.75
C GLU A 377 -21.85 17.42 23.36
N LYS A 378 -22.58 17.55 24.48
CA LYS A 378 -23.35 16.44 25.04
C LYS A 378 -24.55 16.18 24.12
N THR A 379 -24.89 14.92 23.89
CA THR A 379 -26.01 14.54 23.02
C THR A 379 -26.84 13.44 23.65
N ASP A 380 -28.13 13.38 23.27
CA ASP A 380 -29.07 12.32 23.64
C ASP A 380 -29.06 11.16 22.63
N ILE A 381 -28.17 11.20 21.63
CA ILE A 381 -27.91 10.07 20.73
C ILE A 381 -26.94 9.11 21.43
N PHE A 382 -27.41 7.95 21.82
CA PHE A 382 -26.61 6.92 22.50
C PHE A 382 -26.25 5.76 21.56
N LEU A 383 -25.00 5.32 21.63
CA LEU A 383 -24.49 4.11 20.97
C LEU A 383 -24.54 2.88 21.87
N VAL A 384 -24.93 3.06 23.14
CA VAL A 384 -25.13 2.01 24.15
C VAL A 384 -26.56 2.13 24.67
N GLU A 385 -27.32 1.05 24.60
CA GLU A 385 -28.71 0.94 25.06
C GLU A 385 -28.82 0.94 26.59
N GLU A 386 -30.04 1.05 27.13
CA GLU A 386 -30.25 1.06 28.59
C GLU A 386 -29.88 -0.25 29.28
N ASN A 387 -29.83 -1.35 28.53
CA ASN A 387 -29.37 -2.64 29.01
C ASN A 387 -27.83 -2.79 28.96
N GLY A 388 -27.11 -1.78 28.46
CA GLY A 388 -25.64 -1.77 28.39
C GLY A 388 -25.04 -2.50 27.18
N GLU A 389 -25.88 -2.89 26.22
CA GLU A 389 -25.47 -3.47 24.94
C GLU A 389 -25.33 -2.38 23.86
N PRO A 390 -24.46 -2.57 22.85
CA PRO A 390 -24.38 -1.66 21.72
C PRO A 390 -25.72 -1.52 20.97
N ALA A 391 -26.07 -0.31 20.55
CA ALA A 391 -27.33 -0.03 19.85
C ALA A 391 -27.47 -0.85 18.55
N LYS A 392 -28.72 -1.25 18.21
CA LYS A 392 -29.05 -2.18 17.10
C LYS A 392 -28.54 -1.78 15.71
N ARG A 393 -28.08 -0.55 15.50
CA ARG A 393 -27.38 -0.15 14.26
C ARG A 393 -26.10 -0.97 14.00
N TYR A 394 -25.61 -1.71 15.01
CA TYR A 394 -24.53 -2.69 14.93
C TYR A 394 -24.99 -4.16 15.02
N SER A 395 -26.30 -4.45 15.13
CA SER A 395 -26.78 -5.83 15.38
C SER A 395 -26.84 -6.74 14.15
N ASN A 396 -26.60 -6.22 12.94
CA ASN A 396 -26.61 -7.04 11.71
C ASN A 396 -25.32 -7.87 11.51
N THR A 397 -24.34 -7.74 12.40
CA THR A 397 -23.13 -8.58 12.40
C THR A 397 -23.19 -9.70 13.44
N PHE A 398 -24.26 -9.79 14.25
CA PHE A 398 -24.34 -10.69 15.41
C PHE A 398 -25.40 -11.80 15.30
N GLN A 399 -26.00 -12.03 14.12
CA GLN A 399 -26.92 -13.14 13.88
C GLN A 399 -26.51 -13.96 12.66
N ALA A 400 -25.43 -14.72 12.80
CA ALA A 400 -25.30 -15.98 12.07
C ALA A 400 -24.74 -17.04 13.02
N ASN A 401 -25.60 -18.02 13.32
CA ASN A 401 -25.31 -19.30 13.96
C ASN A 401 -24.91 -19.31 15.44
N VAL A 402 -25.89 -19.46 16.33
CA VAL A 402 -25.86 -20.57 17.31
C VAL A 402 -27.30 -20.97 17.66
N THR A 403 -27.78 -22.04 17.02
CA THR A 403 -28.86 -22.87 17.57
C THR A 403 -28.28 -23.61 18.78
N ARG A 404 -28.83 -23.37 19.97
CA ARG A 404 -28.43 -24.08 21.20
C ARG A 404 -28.62 -25.59 21.02
N SER A 405 -27.51 -26.32 20.97
CA SER A 405 -27.43 -27.75 21.25
C SER A 405 -26.63 -27.91 22.54
N SER A 406 -27.28 -28.48 23.55
CA SER A 406 -26.71 -28.89 24.82
C SER A 406 -25.68 -29.98 24.61
N ASN A 407 -24.39 -29.64 24.68
CA ASN A 407 -23.28 -30.51 25.05
C ASN A 407 -22.11 -29.59 25.42
N MET A 408 -21.42 -29.88 26.54
CA MET A 408 -20.30 -29.07 27.06
C MET A 408 -19.39 -28.59 25.93
N SER A 409 -19.45 -27.29 25.63
CA SER A 409 -18.76 -26.71 24.47
C SER A 409 -17.48 -26.03 24.92
N THR A 410 -16.35 -26.63 24.55
CA THR A 410 -15.04 -25.99 24.62
C THR A 410 -15.03 -24.74 23.75
N ILE A 411 -14.73 -23.56 24.32
CA ILE A 411 -14.62 -22.28 23.59
C ILE A 411 -13.14 -22.00 23.32
N CYS A 412 -12.78 -21.40 22.19
CA CYS A 412 -11.39 -21.13 21.86
C CYS A 412 -11.17 -19.76 21.17
N ASP A 413 -10.13 -19.03 21.60
CA ASP A 413 -9.60 -17.88 20.85
C ASP A 413 -8.84 -18.39 19.64
N ILE A 414 -9.08 -17.82 18.46
CA ILE A 414 -8.37 -18.17 17.23
C ILE A 414 -7.62 -16.96 16.65
N ASP A 415 -6.43 -17.18 16.12
CA ASP A 415 -5.70 -16.16 15.35
C ASP A 415 -6.26 -16.01 13.93
N GLN A 416 -5.70 -15.08 13.13
CA GLN A 416 -6.06 -14.90 11.71
C GLN A 416 -5.83 -16.16 10.86
N ALA A 417 -5.08 -17.14 11.37
CA ALA A 417 -4.82 -18.42 10.74
C ALA A 417 -5.75 -19.55 11.25
N GLY A 418 -6.72 -19.24 12.12
CA GLY A 418 -7.63 -20.21 12.70
C GLY A 418 -7.00 -21.12 13.78
N ASN A 419 -5.76 -20.86 14.21
CA ASN A 419 -5.14 -21.63 15.27
C ASN A 419 -5.71 -21.24 16.62
N VAL A 420 -6.05 -22.22 17.45
CA VAL A 420 -6.49 -21.99 18.82
C VAL A 420 -5.33 -21.42 19.65
N VAL A 421 -5.43 -20.15 20.02
CA VAL A 421 -4.47 -19.41 20.86
C VAL A 421 -4.75 -19.65 22.35
N CYS A 422 -6.02 -19.85 22.69
CA CYS A 422 -6.46 -20.08 24.06
C CYS A 422 -7.72 -20.95 24.06
N THR A 423 -7.79 -21.94 24.95
CA THR A 423 -8.96 -22.82 25.12
C THR A 423 -9.59 -22.56 26.48
N TYR A 424 -10.92 -22.53 26.51
CA TYR A 424 -11.76 -22.28 27.67
C TYR A 424 -12.64 -23.51 27.90
N THR A 425 -12.44 -24.21 29.02
CA THR A 425 -13.27 -25.34 29.46
C THR A 425 -14.02 -25.01 30.74
N GLU A 426 -15.31 -25.32 30.77
CA GLU A 426 -16.17 -25.09 31.93
C GLU A 426 -16.10 -26.28 32.90
N SER A 427 -15.74 -26.01 34.15
CA SER A 427 -15.83 -26.98 35.27
C SER A 427 -16.85 -26.48 36.29
N GLU A 428 -17.81 -27.34 36.66
CA GLU A 428 -18.87 -27.01 37.64
C GLU A 428 -18.34 -26.66 39.04
N LYS A 429 -17.07 -26.98 39.36
CA LYS A 429 -16.48 -26.73 40.69
C LYS A 429 -15.39 -25.65 40.73
N GLU A 430 -14.77 -25.30 39.61
CA GLU A 430 -13.60 -24.39 39.58
C GLU A 430 -13.77 -23.17 38.65
N GLY A 431 -14.89 -23.03 37.94
CA GLY A 431 -15.10 -21.94 36.97
C GLY A 431 -14.49 -22.25 35.59
N ILE A 432 -14.26 -21.20 34.78
CA ILE A 432 -13.68 -21.34 33.44
C ILE A 432 -12.18 -21.58 33.56
N ASN A 433 -11.73 -22.76 33.14
CA ASN A 433 -10.32 -23.10 33.07
C ASN A 433 -9.74 -22.55 31.76
N VAL A 434 -8.70 -21.69 31.87
CA VAL A 434 -8.07 -20.99 30.75
C VAL A 434 -6.75 -21.67 30.44
N ASP A 435 -6.73 -22.45 29.36
CA ASP A 435 -5.50 -23.08 28.88
C ASP A 435 -4.98 -22.32 27.66
N LYS A 436 -4.00 -21.45 27.89
CA LYS A 436 -3.31 -20.75 26.80
C LYS A 436 -2.45 -21.75 26.04
N THR A 437 -2.66 -21.82 24.73
CA THR A 437 -1.85 -22.64 23.85
C THR A 437 -0.41 -22.15 23.91
N LYS A 438 0.42 -22.84 24.68
CA LYS A 438 1.86 -22.58 24.71
C LYS A 438 2.41 -22.97 23.35
N VAL A 439 2.66 -21.98 22.51
CA VAL A 439 3.39 -22.18 21.26
C VAL A 439 4.82 -22.57 21.67
N PRO A 440 5.27 -23.80 21.38
CA PRO A 440 6.63 -24.20 21.70
C PRO A 440 7.61 -23.21 21.08
N LEU A 441 8.73 -22.92 21.76
CA LEU A 441 9.71 -21.93 21.29
C LEU A 441 10.10 -22.13 19.81
N GLY A 442 10.26 -23.39 19.38
CA GLY A 442 10.51 -23.73 17.97
C GLY A 442 9.40 -23.29 17.02
N LYS A 443 8.12 -23.42 17.41
CA LYS A 443 6.97 -22.97 16.61
C LYS A 443 6.83 -21.44 16.61
N ALA A 444 7.19 -20.76 17.71
CA ALA A 444 7.22 -19.30 17.77
C ALA A 444 8.33 -18.71 16.90
N ILE A 445 9.52 -19.32 16.90
CA ILE A 445 10.61 -18.98 15.99
C ILE A 445 10.16 -19.21 14.54
N PHE A 446 9.51 -20.34 14.24
CA PHE A 446 8.99 -20.62 12.91
C PHE A 446 7.98 -19.57 12.41
N TYR A 447 7.00 -19.17 13.25
CA TYR A 447 6.06 -18.10 12.88
C TYR A 447 6.71 -16.71 12.73
N ALA A 448 7.86 -16.46 13.36
CA ALA A 448 8.57 -15.20 13.16
C ALA A 448 9.00 -15.01 11.69
N PHE A 449 9.19 -16.11 10.95
CA PHE A 449 9.54 -16.11 9.54
C PHE A 449 8.34 -16.16 8.60
N LEU A 450 7.13 -16.41 9.09
CA LEU A 450 5.94 -16.49 8.25
C LEU A 450 5.09 -15.21 8.34
N PRO A 451 4.32 -14.85 7.29
CA PRO A 451 3.37 -13.75 7.37
C PRO A 451 2.29 -13.97 8.44
N ALA A 452 1.82 -12.91 9.08
CA ALA A 452 0.66 -12.99 9.98
C ALA A 452 -0.54 -13.61 9.26
N GLY A 453 -1.28 -14.50 9.94
CA GLY A 453 -2.41 -15.21 9.34
C GLY A 453 -2.04 -16.37 8.42
N PHE A 454 -0.77 -16.81 8.36
CA PHE A 454 -0.37 -17.99 7.61
C PHE A 454 -1.06 -19.27 8.14
N PRO A 455 -1.66 -20.12 7.27
CA PRO A 455 -1.49 -20.15 5.81
C PRO A 455 -2.53 -19.34 5.01
N HIS A 456 -3.54 -18.77 5.65
CA HIS A 456 -4.68 -18.14 4.96
C HIS A 456 -4.37 -16.76 4.37
N SER A 457 -3.35 -16.07 4.89
CA SER A 457 -2.92 -14.75 4.40
C SER A 457 -2.09 -14.79 3.12
N VAL A 458 -1.74 -15.98 2.63
CA VAL A 458 -0.97 -16.19 1.41
C VAL A 458 -1.63 -17.20 0.47
N THR A 459 -1.18 -17.27 -0.77
CA THR A 459 -1.54 -18.35 -1.70
C THR A 459 -0.98 -19.69 -1.24
N ASP A 460 -1.63 -20.77 -1.64
CA ASP A 460 -1.34 -22.14 -1.21
C ASP A 460 0.00 -22.68 -1.75
N ASP A 461 0.53 -22.05 -2.81
CA ASP A 461 1.82 -22.32 -3.42
C ASP A 461 3.02 -21.63 -2.72
N TYR A 462 2.77 -20.65 -1.83
CA TYR A 462 3.81 -19.86 -1.16
C TYR A 462 4.85 -20.71 -0.44
N LEU A 463 4.41 -21.67 0.40
CA LEU A 463 5.34 -22.47 1.20
C LEU A 463 6.24 -23.36 0.32
N SER A 464 5.67 -23.90 -0.76
CA SER A 464 6.42 -24.72 -1.71
C SER A 464 7.46 -23.87 -2.43
N TYR A 465 7.09 -22.66 -2.87
CA TYR A 465 8.04 -21.71 -3.45
C TYR A 465 9.17 -21.37 -2.47
N GLN A 466 8.83 -20.93 -1.25
CA GLN A 466 9.80 -20.49 -0.26
C GLN A 466 10.78 -21.58 0.19
N LEU A 467 10.33 -22.84 0.26
CA LEU A 467 11.20 -23.97 0.56
C LEU A 467 12.30 -24.12 -0.50
N PHE A 468 11.92 -24.10 -1.77
CA PHE A 468 12.89 -24.23 -2.86
C PHE A 468 13.75 -22.98 -3.02
N ASP A 469 13.19 -21.79 -2.87
CA ASP A 469 13.94 -20.52 -2.90
C ASP A 469 14.98 -20.44 -1.76
N SER A 470 14.65 -20.95 -0.57
CA SER A 470 15.61 -21.06 0.54
C SER A 470 16.75 -22.05 0.23
N LEU A 471 16.45 -23.23 -0.31
CA LEU A 471 17.49 -24.20 -0.68
C LEU A 471 18.38 -23.67 -1.81
N GLN A 472 17.78 -22.92 -2.74
CA GLN A 472 18.49 -22.18 -3.77
C GLN A 472 19.47 -21.17 -3.14
N ALA A 473 18.98 -20.24 -2.31
CA ALA A 473 19.79 -19.18 -1.69
C ALA A 473 20.95 -19.74 -0.86
N PHE A 474 20.72 -20.85 -0.16
CA PHE A 474 21.77 -21.58 0.57
C PHE A 474 22.89 -22.05 -0.35
N SER A 475 22.55 -22.74 -1.45
CA SER A 475 23.52 -23.24 -2.43
C SER A 475 24.29 -22.09 -3.11
N SER A 476 23.57 -21.02 -3.48
CA SER A 476 24.15 -19.83 -4.11
C SER A 476 25.17 -19.13 -3.23
N SER A 477 24.89 -19.04 -1.92
CA SER A 477 25.80 -18.44 -0.94
C SER A 477 27.14 -19.18 -0.84
N ILE A 478 27.11 -20.51 -0.87
CA ILE A 478 28.33 -21.35 -0.86
C ILE A 478 29.10 -21.19 -2.17
N ALA A 479 28.41 -21.26 -3.31
CA ALA A 479 29.02 -21.11 -4.63
C ALA A 479 29.68 -19.73 -4.81
N SER A 480 29.01 -18.67 -4.33
CA SER A 480 29.53 -17.30 -4.37
C SER A 480 30.83 -17.14 -3.58
N LEU A 481 30.98 -17.79 -2.43
CA LEU A 481 32.22 -17.77 -1.65
C LEU A 481 33.38 -18.48 -2.37
N LEU A 482 33.10 -19.60 -3.05
CA LEU A 482 34.10 -20.30 -3.86
C LEU A 482 34.54 -19.45 -5.07
N ALA A 483 33.60 -18.79 -5.75
CA ALA A 483 33.89 -17.90 -6.87
C ALA A 483 34.67 -16.64 -6.42
N ASN A 484 34.29 -16.03 -5.30
CA ASN A 484 34.94 -14.81 -4.78
C ASN A 484 36.44 -14.98 -4.55
N ARG A 485 36.89 -16.16 -4.13
CA ARG A 485 38.32 -16.47 -4.04
C ARG A 485 39.02 -16.32 -5.39
N ALA A 486 38.44 -16.87 -6.46
CA ALA A 486 38.98 -16.77 -7.81
C ALA A 486 38.95 -15.33 -8.33
N VAL A 487 37.93 -14.54 -7.99
CA VAL A 487 37.88 -13.10 -8.31
C VAL A 487 39.04 -12.34 -7.64
N LEU A 488 39.27 -12.57 -6.34
CA LEU A 488 40.36 -11.91 -5.60
C LEU A 488 41.73 -12.29 -6.15
N GLU A 489 41.96 -13.57 -6.43
CA GLU A 489 43.17 -14.06 -7.10
C GLU A 489 43.32 -13.45 -8.52
N GLY A 490 42.21 -13.31 -9.26
CA GLY A 490 42.17 -12.71 -10.60
C GLY A 490 42.50 -11.22 -10.63
N LEU A 491 42.09 -10.48 -9.59
CA LEU A 491 42.45 -9.09 -9.29
C LEU A 491 43.85 -8.96 -8.66
N GLY A 492 44.53 -10.09 -8.45
CA GLY A 492 45.87 -10.28 -7.89
C GLY A 492 46.09 -9.80 -6.47
N VAL A 493 45.06 -9.99 -5.65
CA VAL A 493 45.27 -10.14 -4.22
C VAL A 493 46.23 -11.31 -4.00
N GLY A 494 47.40 -11.02 -3.43
CA GLY A 494 48.50 -11.97 -3.23
C GLY A 494 49.66 -11.87 -4.24
N ASN A 495 49.60 -10.96 -5.23
CA ASN A 495 50.71 -10.65 -6.12
C ASN A 495 51.37 -9.31 -5.73
N ALA A 496 52.63 -9.35 -5.29
CA ALA A 496 53.37 -8.16 -4.86
C ALA A 496 53.62 -7.14 -6.00
N ASP A 497 53.58 -7.59 -7.25
CA ASP A 497 53.84 -6.76 -8.42
C ASP A 497 52.58 -6.02 -8.95
N GLN A 498 51.40 -6.26 -8.35
CA GLN A 498 50.16 -5.69 -8.84
C GLN A 498 49.76 -4.40 -8.11
N SER A 499 49.63 -3.30 -8.88
CA SER A 499 49.23 -2.00 -8.35
C SER A 499 47.74 -1.97 -7.96
N PRO A 500 47.39 -1.46 -6.76
CA PRO A 500 46.00 -1.18 -6.38
C PRO A 500 45.26 -0.27 -7.38
N THR A 501 45.98 0.67 -8.00
CA THR A 501 45.43 1.56 -9.03
C THR A 501 44.98 0.79 -10.27
N ALA A 502 45.73 -0.24 -10.68
CA ALA A 502 45.35 -1.07 -11.82
C ALA A 502 44.09 -1.90 -11.53
N ALA A 503 43.97 -2.44 -10.31
CA ALA A 503 42.75 -3.15 -9.87
C ALA A 503 41.53 -2.21 -9.85
N LEU A 504 41.70 -0.97 -9.37
CA LEU A 504 40.65 0.05 -9.38
C LEU A 504 40.18 0.39 -10.79
N VAL A 505 41.11 0.58 -11.75
CA VAL A 505 40.76 0.85 -13.16
C VAL A 505 39.98 -0.31 -13.78
N LEU A 506 40.39 -1.56 -13.52
CA LEU A 506 39.64 -2.74 -13.98
C LEU A 506 38.22 -2.79 -13.40
N GLN A 507 38.04 -2.38 -12.15
CA GLN A 507 36.73 -2.33 -11.51
C GLN A 507 35.85 -1.22 -12.08
N ILE A 508 36.38 -0.02 -12.33
CA ILE A 508 35.65 1.08 -12.97
C ILE A 508 35.14 0.68 -14.37
N ILE A 509 35.96 -0.03 -15.14
CA ILE A 509 35.55 -0.52 -16.47
C ILE A 509 34.36 -1.47 -16.34
N GLN A 510 34.43 -2.46 -15.44
CA GLN A 510 33.32 -3.39 -15.19
C GLN A 510 32.04 -2.65 -14.78
N ASP A 511 32.14 -1.71 -13.84
CA ASP A 511 31.00 -0.95 -13.33
C ASP A 511 30.36 -0.06 -14.41
N THR A 512 31.15 0.45 -15.35
CA THR A 512 30.63 1.28 -16.46
C THR A 512 29.77 0.44 -17.40
N PHE A 513 30.28 -0.70 -17.88
CA PHE A 513 29.54 -1.56 -18.79
C PHE A 513 28.35 -2.24 -18.12
N SER A 514 28.47 -2.60 -16.84
CA SER A 514 27.40 -3.23 -16.08
C SER A 514 26.20 -2.28 -15.91
N ARG A 515 26.44 -1.00 -15.57
CA ARG A 515 25.40 0.03 -15.47
C ARG A 515 24.73 0.35 -16.81
N LEU A 516 25.50 0.41 -17.90
CA LEU A 516 24.93 0.58 -19.25
C LEU A 516 24.03 -0.61 -19.61
N ALA A 517 24.47 -1.83 -19.33
CA ALA A 517 23.67 -3.03 -19.54
C ALA A 517 22.39 -3.04 -18.69
N THR A 518 22.45 -2.62 -17.42
CA THR A 518 21.27 -2.46 -16.56
C THR A 518 20.23 -1.55 -17.19
N ILE A 519 20.63 -0.35 -17.64
CA ILE A 519 19.72 0.64 -18.24
C ILE A 519 19.10 0.09 -19.53
N LEU A 520 19.93 -0.46 -20.42
CA LEU A 520 19.46 -0.99 -21.71
C LEU A 520 18.53 -2.19 -21.52
N PHE A 521 18.84 -3.09 -20.59
CA PHE A 521 18.01 -4.25 -20.30
C PHE A 521 16.69 -3.86 -19.66
N ALA A 522 16.70 -2.97 -18.67
CA ALA A 522 15.48 -2.47 -18.04
C ALA A 522 14.57 -1.76 -19.05
N HIS A 523 15.14 -0.93 -19.93
CA HIS A 523 14.40 -0.26 -21.00
C HIS A 523 13.79 -1.24 -22.00
N ARG A 524 14.56 -2.25 -22.45
CA ARG A 524 14.13 -3.16 -23.51
C ARG A 524 13.20 -4.26 -23.01
N MET A 525 13.43 -4.79 -21.81
CA MET A 525 12.77 -5.98 -21.28
C MET A 525 11.82 -5.72 -20.10
N GLY A 526 11.82 -4.51 -19.51
CA GLY A 526 11.09 -4.22 -18.27
C GLY A 526 9.61 -4.60 -18.32
N GLN A 527 8.92 -4.27 -19.42
CA GLN A 527 7.50 -4.57 -19.62
C GLN A 527 7.20 -6.07 -19.78
N ALA A 528 8.20 -6.89 -20.12
CA ALA A 528 8.04 -8.33 -20.26
C ALA A 528 8.23 -9.08 -18.93
N ILE A 529 8.87 -8.47 -17.92
CA ILE A 529 9.27 -9.17 -16.70
C ILE A 529 8.06 -9.58 -15.86
N GLU A 530 7.08 -8.69 -15.69
CA GLU A 530 5.90 -8.99 -14.88
C GLU A 530 5.01 -10.08 -15.51
N PRO A 531 4.62 -9.99 -16.81
CA PRO A 531 3.89 -11.07 -17.48
C PRO A 531 4.58 -12.44 -17.44
N GLU A 532 5.90 -12.43 -17.60
CA GLU A 532 6.74 -13.63 -17.72
C GLU A 532 7.59 -13.87 -16.45
N ALA A 533 7.07 -13.48 -15.28
CA ALA A 533 7.82 -13.47 -14.01
C ALA A 533 8.51 -14.79 -13.70
N LYS A 534 7.84 -15.93 -13.93
CA LYS A 534 8.43 -17.27 -13.72
C LYS A 534 9.69 -17.49 -14.57
N SER A 535 9.63 -17.15 -15.85
CA SER A 535 10.76 -17.29 -16.78
C SER A 535 11.90 -16.34 -16.43
N TYR A 536 11.60 -15.09 -16.09
CA TYR A 536 12.63 -14.12 -15.70
C TYR A 536 13.24 -14.43 -14.33
N ARG A 537 12.48 -14.99 -13.38
CA ARG A 537 13.00 -15.45 -12.09
C ARG A 537 14.00 -16.59 -12.27
N PHE A 538 13.72 -17.51 -13.19
CA PHE A 538 14.63 -18.60 -13.54
C PHE A 538 15.85 -18.11 -14.36
N MET A 539 15.62 -17.24 -15.34
CA MET A 539 16.67 -16.68 -16.19
C MET A 539 17.66 -15.81 -15.41
N ALA A 540 17.22 -15.12 -14.37
CA ALA A 540 18.10 -14.35 -13.48
C ALA A 540 19.22 -15.23 -12.91
N ASP A 541 18.87 -16.44 -12.46
CA ASP A 541 19.85 -17.37 -11.89
C ASP A 541 20.74 -18.01 -12.95
N ILE A 542 20.26 -18.19 -14.19
CA ILE A 542 21.16 -18.56 -15.30
C ILE A 542 22.23 -17.48 -15.49
N PHE A 543 21.84 -16.19 -15.48
CA PHE A 543 22.81 -15.10 -15.58
C PHE A 543 23.79 -15.10 -14.41
N ASN A 544 23.29 -15.26 -13.18
CA ASN A 544 24.13 -15.37 -11.99
C ASN A 544 25.15 -16.52 -12.12
N ASP A 545 24.69 -17.72 -12.46
CA ASP A 545 25.52 -18.91 -12.48
C ASP A 545 26.55 -18.88 -13.61
N CYS A 546 26.17 -18.35 -14.77
CA CYS A 546 27.12 -18.04 -15.83
C CYS A 546 28.20 -17.05 -15.36
N SER A 547 27.82 -16.01 -14.59
CA SER A 547 28.81 -15.06 -14.05
C SER A 547 29.78 -15.72 -13.06
N LEU A 548 29.28 -16.61 -12.19
CA LEU A 548 30.10 -17.34 -11.22
C LEU A 548 31.06 -18.32 -11.92
N PHE A 549 30.65 -18.96 -13.02
CA PHE A 549 31.56 -19.78 -13.83
C PHE A 549 32.65 -18.96 -14.51
N LEU A 550 32.31 -17.77 -15.02
CA LEU A 550 33.28 -16.86 -15.64
C LEU A 550 34.32 -16.39 -14.62
N ASP A 551 33.94 -16.15 -13.36
CA ASP A 551 34.86 -15.77 -12.30
C ASP A 551 35.97 -16.79 -12.04
N LEU A 552 35.64 -18.09 -12.13
CA LEU A 552 36.60 -19.17 -11.92
C LEU A 552 37.72 -19.18 -12.97
N LEU A 553 37.50 -18.54 -14.12
CA LEU A 553 38.50 -18.41 -15.19
C LEU A 553 39.47 -17.26 -14.93
N LEU A 554 39.12 -16.27 -14.11
CA LEU A 554 39.91 -15.06 -13.92
C LEU A 554 41.37 -15.29 -13.50
N PRO A 555 41.71 -16.25 -12.61
CA PRO A 555 43.09 -16.47 -12.19
C PRO A 555 44.02 -16.98 -13.31
N ILE A 556 43.47 -17.60 -14.36
CA ILE A 556 44.27 -18.25 -15.42
C ILE A 556 44.34 -17.44 -16.72
N LEU A 557 43.55 -16.37 -16.82
CA LEU A 557 43.45 -15.59 -18.06
C LEU A 557 44.51 -14.49 -18.15
N PRO A 558 45.09 -14.25 -19.35
CA PRO A 558 45.92 -13.08 -19.61
C PRO A 558 45.06 -11.80 -19.68
N LEU A 559 45.70 -10.62 -19.62
CA LEU A 559 45.04 -9.32 -19.38
C LEU A 559 43.82 -9.03 -20.28
N PHE A 560 43.95 -9.15 -21.60
CA PHE A 560 42.84 -8.79 -22.53
C PHE A 560 41.64 -9.76 -22.44
N PRO A 561 41.81 -11.09 -22.51
CA PRO A 561 40.72 -12.04 -22.21
C PRO A 561 40.14 -11.88 -20.81
N LYS A 562 40.99 -11.60 -19.80
CA LYS A 562 40.56 -11.35 -18.42
C LYS A 562 39.58 -10.19 -18.35
N ILE A 563 39.91 -9.03 -18.92
CA ILE A 563 39.01 -7.86 -18.96
C ILE A 563 37.67 -8.22 -19.59
N THR A 564 37.68 -8.94 -20.71
CA THR A 564 36.45 -9.35 -21.43
C THR A 564 35.57 -10.23 -20.55
N VAL A 565 36.16 -11.22 -19.88
CA VAL A 565 35.45 -12.13 -18.98
C VAL A 565 34.90 -11.39 -17.77
N MET A 566 35.67 -10.48 -17.16
CA MET A 566 35.23 -9.66 -16.03
C MET A 566 34.04 -8.76 -16.39
N VAL A 567 34.13 -8.07 -17.53
CA VAL A 567 33.03 -7.21 -18.03
C VAL A 567 31.79 -8.05 -18.31
N THR A 568 31.94 -9.19 -18.97
CA THR A 568 30.82 -10.10 -19.25
C THR A 568 30.18 -10.61 -17.97
N ALA A 569 30.97 -11.04 -16.99
CA ALA A 569 30.47 -11.48 -15.69
C ALA A 569 29.74 -10.35 -14.93
N SER A 570 30.24 -9.12 -14.97
CA SER A 570 29.60 -7.97 -14.34
C SER A 570 28.28 -7.57 -15.01
N ILE A 571 28.23 -7.63 -16.36
CA ILE A 571 26.98 -7.47 -17.12
C ILE A 571 25.97 -8.53 -16.69
N LEU A 572 26.35 -9.81 -16.68
CA LEU A 572 25.47 -10.91 -16.30
C LEU A 572 24.90 -10.76 -14.88
N ARG A 573 25.72 -10.38 -13.89
CA ARG A 573 25.23 -10.07 -12.54
C ARG A 573 24.23 -8.93 -12.52
N SER A 574 24.43 -7.92 -13.35
CA SER A 574 23.52 -6.78 -13.47
C SER A 574 22.18 -7.19 -14.12
N LEU A 575 22.22 -8.05 -15.15
CA LEU A 575 21.01 -8.63 -15.75
C LEU A 575 20.26 -9.52 -14.76
N CYS A 576 20.98 -10.30 -13.96
CA CYS A 576 20.44 -11.05 -12.83
C CYS A 576 19.72 -10.12 -11.85
N GLY A 577 20.38 -9.06 -11.37
CA GLY A 577 19.80 -8.13 -10.39
C GLY A 577 18.49 -7.49 -10.85
N VAL A 578 18.42 -7.02 -12.10
CA VAL A 578 17.18 -6.44 -12.66
C VAL A 578 16.08 -7.49 -12.79
N SER A 579 16.41 -8.65 -13.38
CA SER A 579 15.44 -9.73 -13.62
C SER A 579 14.91 -10.32 -12.31
N ALA A 580 15.79 -10.59 -11.35
CA ALA A 580 15.44 -11.16 -10.05
C ALA A 580 14.54 -10.20 -9.25
N ASN A 581 14.90 -8.92 -9.14
CA ASN A 581 14.13 -7.98 -8.33
C ASN A 581 12.72 -7.73 -8.88
N ALA A 582 12.60 -7.51 -10.20
CA ALA A 582 11.30 -7.22 -10.82
C ALA A 582 10.39 -8.48 -10.87
N SER A 583 10.95 -9.65 -11.17
CA SER A 583 10.18 -10.90 -11.12
C SER A 583 9.79 -11.29 -9.70
N LYS A 584 10.66 -11.09 -8.71
CA LYS A 584 10.35 -11.29 -7.28
C LYS A 584 9.20 -10.39 -6.85
N ALA A 585 9.21 -9.10 -7.20
CA ALA A 585 8.10 -8.20 -6.87
C ALA A 585 6.75 -8.70 -7.43
N SER A 586 6.74 -9.22 -8.66
CA SER A 586 5.54 -9.80 -9.28
C SER A 586 5.07 -11.08 -8.58
N LEU A 587 6.00 -11.95 -8.17
CA LEU A 587 5.69 -13.18 -7.42
C LEU A 587 5.21 -12.86 -6.00
N SER A 588 5.83 -11.93 -5.29
CA SER A 588 5.41 -11.50 -3.95
C SER A 588 4.01 -10.85 -3.99
N ALA A 589 3.69 -10.10 -5.04
CA ALA A 589 2.34 -9.58 -5.28
C ALA A 589 1.31 -10.71 -5.47
N HIS A 590 1.66 -11.76 -6.23
CA HIS A 590 0.84 -12.96 -6.37
C HIS A 590 0.62 -13.67 -5.02
N PHE A 591 1.65 -13.79 -4.18
CA PHE A 591 1.54 -14.49 -2.90
C PHE A 591 0.67 -13.75 -1.87
N ALA A 592 0.49 -12.44 -1.97
CA ALA A 592 -0.26 -11.64 -1.01
C ALA A 592 -1.78 -11.65 -1.26
N LYS A 593 -2.59 -12.05 -0.26
CA LYS A 593 -4.06 -12.13 -0.41
C LYS A 593 -4.86 -11.02 0.27
N VAL A 594 -4.33 -10.41 1.34
CA VAL A 594 -5.11 -9.53 2.24
C VAL A 594 -4.51 -8.14 2.38
N GLY A 595 -3.85 -7.65 1.33
CA GLY A 595 -3.11 -6.38 1.37
C GLY A 595 -1.85 -6.44 2.25
N ASN A 596 -1.31 -7.64 2.46
CA ASN A 596 -0.14 -7.94 3.30
C ASN A 596 1.19 -7.94 2.54
N LEU A 597 1.26 -7.35 1.34
CA LEU A 597 2.47 -7.39 0.49
C LEU A 597 3.72 -6.85 1.19
N ALA A 598 3.61 -5.73 1.92
CA ALA A 598 4.75 -5.15 2.63
C ALA A 598 5.26 -6.05 3.77
N GLU A 599 4.34 -6.68 4.51
CA GLU A 599 4.70 -7.62 5.57
C GLU A 599 5.33 -8.89 4.99
N LEU A 600 4.73 -9.45 3.93
CA LEU A 600 5.24 -10.61 3.22
C LEU A 600 6.67 -10.36 2.74
N ASN A 601 6.94 -9.22 2.10
CA ASN A 601 8.30 -8.84 1.66
C ASN A 601 9.30 -8.76 2.84
N ALA A 602 8.87 -8.23 3.99
CA ALA A 602 9.73 -8.16 5.18
C ALA A 602 10.04 -9.56 5.75
N LYS A 603 9.07 -10.48 5.71
CA LYS A 603 9.26 -11.88 6.13
C LYS A 603 10.16 -12.65 5.17
N GLU A 604 9.95 -12.51 3.86
CA GLU A 604 10.83 -13.10 2.84
C GLU A 604 12.27 -12.60 2.98
N ALA A 605 12.49 -11.29 3.19
CA ALA A 605 13.83 -10.75 3.44
C ALA A 605 14.49 -11.35 4.69
N SER A 606 13.71 -11.61 5.74
CA SER A 606 14.20 -12.26 6.96
C SER A 606 14.58 -13.72 6.73
N GLN A 607 13.78 -14.46 5.94
CA GLN A 607 14.09 -15.84 5.54
C GLN A 607 15.39 -15.88 4.73
N GLU A 608 15.49 -15.05 3.70
CA GLU A 608 16.67 -14.94 2.83
C GLU A 608 17.94 -14.60 3.63
N THR A 609 17.83 -13.69 4.61
CA THR A 609 18.96 -13.31 5.47
C THR A 609 19.47 -14.49 6.30
N VAL A 610 18.59 -15.22 6.97
CA VAL A 610 18.98 -16.35 7.83
C VAL A 610 19.59 -17.48 7.02
N VAL A 611 18.99 -17.80 5.87
CA VAL A 611 19.49 -18.82 4.95
C VAL A 611 20.85 -18.43 4.38
N SER A 612 21.03 -17.16 3.99
CA SER A 612 22.31 -16.65 3.48
C SER A 612 23.39 -16.69 4.56
N LEU A 613 23.08 -16.36 5.81
CA LEU A 613 24.02 -16.49 6.94
C LEU A 613 24.44 -17.95 7.15
N ALA A 614 23.50 -18.89 7.13
CA ALA A 614 23.81 -20.31 7.23
C ALA A 614 24.69 -20.78 6.06
N GLY A 615 24.36 -20.36 4.83
CA GLY A 615 25.14 -20.64 3.63
C GLY A 615 26.55 -20.06 3.69
N MET A 616 26.73 -18.85 4.21
CA MET A 616 28.05 -18.25 4.40
C MET A 616 28.89 -18.96 5.47
N LEU A 617 28.28 -19.39 6.58
CA LEU A 617 28.97 -20.17 7.61
C LEU A 617 29.43 -21.52 7.05
N THR A 618 28.54 -22.26 6.39
CA THR A 618 28.88 -23.52 5.72
C THR A 618 29.93 -23.29 4.63
N GLY A 619 29.75 -22.26 3.80
CA GLY A 619 30.65 -21.92 2.72
C GLY A 619 32.06 -21.57 3.20
N THR A 620 32.20 -20.91 4.35
CA THR A 620 33.50 -20.63 4.98
C THR A 620 34.24 -21.93 5.32
N LEU A 621 33.53 -22.92 5.86
CA LEU A 621 34.11 -24.25 6.13
C LEU A 621 34.49 -24.97 4.83
N VAL A 622 33.62 -24.92 3.81
CA VAL A 622 33.88 -25.53 2.50
C VAL A 622 35.10 -24.90 1.84
N VAL A 623 35.23 -23.58 1.82
CA VAL A 623 36.40 -22.86 1.27
C VAL A 623 37.69 -23.24 2.01
N HIS A 624 37.64 -23.50 3.31
CA HIS A 624 38.79 -23.96 4.08
C HIS A 624 39.23 -25.39 3.72
N MET A 625 38.27 -26.29 3.48
CA MET A 625 38.51 -27.69 3.18
C MET A 625 38.87 -27.95 1.71
N VAL A 626 38.27 -27.20 0.78
CA VAL A 626 38.40 -27.39 -0.67
C VAL A 626 39.45 -26.45 -1.23
N LYS A 627 40.71 -26.91 -1.26
CA LYS A 627 41.85 -26.13 -1.78
C LYS A 627 42.24 -26.49 -3.21
N ASP A 628 41.92 -27.69 -3.67
CA ASP A 628 42.27 -28.17 -5.01
C ASP A 628 41.38 -27.55 -6.09
N LYS A 629 41.97 -27.11 -7.20
CA LYS A 629 41.25 -26.42 -8.28
C LYS A 629 40.21 -27.32 -8.96
N LYS A 630 40.50 -28.61 -9.17
CA LYS A 630 39.52 -29.54 -9.77
C LYS A 630 38.35 -29.76 -8.81
N ALA A 631 38.64 -29.89 -7.51
CA ALA A 631 37.61 -30.00 -6.49
C ALA A 631 36.71 -28.76 -6.44
N VAL A 632 37.25 -27.55 -6.57
CA VAL A 632 36.45 -26.31 -6.68
C VAL A 632 35.50 -26.38 -7.88
N TRP A 633 35.98 -26.75 -9.07
CA TRP A 633 35.13 -26.88 -10.26
C TRP A 633 34.03 -27.94 -10.08
N CYS A 634 34.34 -29.10 -9.51
CA CYS A 634 33.33 -30.14 -9.23
C CYS A 634 32.25 -29.65 -8.25
N TRP A 635 32.65 -28.97 -7.17
CA TRP A 635 31.71 -28.39 -6.22
C TRP A 635 30.88 -27.27 -6.84
N MET A 636 31.47 -26.41 -7.67
CA MET A 636 30.75 -25.35 -8.38
C MET A 636 29.68 -25.92 -9.31
N VAL A 637 30.01 -26.92 -10.15
CA VAL A 637 29.02 -27.57 -11.01
C VAL A 637 27.89 -28.21 -10.19
N THR A 638 28.22 -28.84 -9.07
CA THR A 638 27.22 -29.48 -8.20
C THR A 638 26.31 -28.46 -7.54
N LEU A 639 26.88 -27.42 -6.93
CA LEU A 639 26.13 -26.37 -6.22
C LEU A 639 25.27 -25.54 -7.16
N LEU A 640 25.77 -25.19 -8.35
CA LEU A 640 25.00 -24.46 -9.36
C LEU A 640 23.94 -25.36 -10.02
N GLY A 641 24.22 -26.65 -10.19
CA GLY A 641 23.19 -27.62 -10.59
C GLY A 641 22.04 -27.72 -9.59
N ILE A 642 22.35 -27.77 -8.29
CA ILE A 642 21.35 -27.70 -7.22
C ILE A 642 20.62 -26.37 -7.25
N HIS A 643 21.35 -25.25 -7.39
CA HIS A 643 20.79 -23.90 -7.44
C HIS A 643 19.72 -23.76 -8.53
N LEU A 644 20.05 -24.09 -9.78
CA LEU A 644 19.11 -24.04 -10.89
C LEU A 644 17.97 -25.03 -10.71
N TYR A 645 18.24 -26.26 -10.26
CA TYR A 645 17.16 -27.23 -10.02
C TYR A 645 16.16 -26.74 -8.96
N MET A 646 16.64 -26.15 -7.87
CA MET A 646 15.77 -25.59 -6.84
C MET A 646 14.96 -24.40 -7.37
N ASN A 647 15.56 -23.46 -8.11
CA ASN A 647 14.79 -22.39 -8.73
C ASN A 647 13.72 -22.94 -9.69
N TYR A 648 14.08 -23.90 -10.57
CA TYR A 648 13.12 -24.53 -11.47
C TYR A 648 11.93 -25.12 -10.71
N ARG A 649 12.19 -25.82 -9.59
CA ARG A 649 11.14 -26.36 -8.72
C ARG A 649 10.33 -25.25 -8.03
N ALA A 650 10.95 -24.16 -7.60
CA ALA A 650 10.29 -23.01 -7.01
C ALA A 650 9.29 -22.37 -7.99
N VAL A 651 9.75 -21.92 -9.15
CA VAL A 651 8.88 -21.24 -10.13
C VAL A 651 7.82 -22.16 -10.74
N SER A 652 8.09 -23.46 -10.82
CA SER A 652 7.10 -24.45 -11.27
C SER A 652 6.00 -24.70 -10.23
N ALA A 653 6.24 -24.43 -8.94
CA ALA A 653 5.24 -24.59 -7.90
C ALA A 653 4.19 -23.46 -7.91
N VAL A 654 4.55 -22.28 -8.45
CA VAL A 654 3.69 -21.10 -8.45
C VAL A 654 2.49 -21.30 -9.39
N LYS A 655 1.31 -20.87 -8.98
CA LYS A 655 0.02 -20.99 -9.68
C LYS A 655 -0.53 -19.59 -10.01
N MET A 656 0.18 -18.85 -10.88
CA MET A 656 -0.18 -17.47 -11.27
C MET A 656 -1.64 -17.38 -11.72
N LEU A 657 -2.37 -16.37 -11.20
CA LEU A 657 -3.78 -16.13 -11.53
C LEU A 657 -3.98 -15.28 -12.79
N THR A 658 -2.94 -14.58 -13.25
CA THR A 658 -2.98 -13.70 -14.42
C THR A 658 -2.72 -14.47 -15.70
N LEU A 659 -3.27 -14.02 -16.84
CA LEU A 659 -3.10 -14.68 -18.13
C LEU A 659 -1.98 -14.02 -18.95
N ASN A 660 -0.80 -14.64 -18.99
CA ASN A 660 0.19 -14.32 -20.03
C ASN A 660 -0.13 -15.09 -21.33
N ARG A 661 0.67 -14.86 -22.37
CA ARG A 661 0.47 -15.48 -23.70
C ARG A 661 0.42 -17.02 -23.62
N GLN A 662 1.30 -17.63 -22.82
CA GLN A 662 1.32 -19.08 -22.68
C GLN A 662 0.09 -19.62 -21.97
N ARG A 663 -0.29 -19.04 -20.82
CA ARG A 663 -1.44 -19.48 -20.03
C ARG A 663 -2.75 -19.29 -20.80
N ALA A 664 -2.90 -18.15 -21.46
CA ALA A 664 -4.04 -17.90 -22.35
C ALA A 664 -4.14 -18.95 -23.47
N THR A 665 -3.03 -19.27 -24.14
CA THR A 665 -3.02 -20.30 -25.18
C THR A 665 -3.40 -21.68 -24.62
N ILE A 666 -2.88 -22.08 -23.46
CA ILE A 666 -3.23 -23.37 -22.83
C ILE A 666 -4.73 -23.44 -22.54
N VAL A 667 -5.29 -22.37 -21.97
CA VAL A 667 -6.71 -22.33 -21.56
C VAL A 667 -7.64 -22.32 -22.77
N PHE A 668 -7.39 -21.45 -23.75
CA PHE A 668 -8.21 -21.36 -24.95
C PHE A 668 -8.09 -22.61 -25.81
N ARG A 669 -6.91 -23.24 -25.86
CA ARG A 669 -6.75 -24.51 -26.57
C ARG A 669 -7.58 -25.63 -25.95
N GLU A 670 -7.58 -25.77 -24.62
CA GLU A 670 -8.43 -26.76 -23.95
C GLU A 670 -9.91 -26.48 -24.20
N TYR A 671 -10.32 -25.21 -24.19
CA TYR A 671 -11.69 -24.82 -24.47
C TYR A 671 -12.12 -25.24 -25.88
N LEU A 672 -11.30 -24.98 -26.90
CA LEU A 672 -11.60 -25.37 -28.28
C LEU A 672 -11.63 -26.89 -28.49
N GLU A 673 -10.82 -27.65 -27.75
CA GLU A 673 -10.77 -29.12 -27.87
C GLU A 673 -11.91 -29.82 -27.12
N HIS A 674 -12.23 -29.35 -25.91
CA HIS A 674 -13.05 -30.10 -24.96
C HIS A 674 -14.22 -29.28 -24.38
N GLY A 675 -14.35 -28.01 -24.73
CA GLY A 675 -15.36 -27.10 -24.18
C GLY A 675 -15.14 -26.74 -22.72
N LYS A 676 -13.92 -26.91 -22.18
CA LYS A 676 -13.60 -26.74 -20.76
C LYS A 676 -12.54 -25.67 -20.54
N ILE A 677 -12.71 -24.88 -19.49
CA ILE A 677 -11.71 -23.96 -18.98
C ILE A 677 -10.89 -24.66 -17.89
N VAL A 678 -9.58 -24.73 -18.07
CA VAL A 678 -8.67 -25.26 -17.04
C VAL A 678 -8.45 -24.24 -15.93
N THR A 679 -8.22 -24.72 -14.71
CA THR A 679 -7.89 -23.86 -13.56
C THR A 679 -6.43 -23.39 -13.61
N PRO A 680 -6.06 -22.33 -12.87
CA PRO A 680 -4.66 -21.89 -12.74
C PRO A 680 -3.68 -23.00 -12.35
N GLU A 681 -4.09 -23.91 -11.47
CA GLU A 681 -3.27 -25.08 -11.08
C GLU A 681 -3.06 -26.08 -12.22
N GLN A 682 -4.10 -26.35 -13.02
CA GLN A 682 -3.98 -27.26 -14.14
C GLN A 682 -3.13 -26.65 -15.25
N ALA A 683 -3.28 -25.35 -15.50
CA ALA A 683 -2.45 -24.62 -16.45
C ALA A 683 -0.99 -24.59 -16.01
N SER A 684 -0.70 -24.36 -14.72
CA SER A 684 0.69 -24.27 -14.24
C SER A 684 1.50 -25.55 -14.44
N ARG A 685 0.86 -26.72 -14.36
CA ARG A 685 1.49 -28.02 -14.66
C ARG A 685 1.84 -28.23 -16.14
N ARG A 686 1.21 -27.45 -17.04
CA ARG A 686 1.41 -27.51 -18.49
C ARG A 686 2.31 -26.38 -19.01
N GLU A 687 2.59 -25.37 -18.19
CA GLU A 687 3.50 -24.27 -18.54
C GLU A 687 4.94 -24.75 -18.74
N SER A 688 5.70 -23.99 -19.53
CA SER A 688 7.12 -24.24 -19.77
C SER A 688 7.92 -23.03 -19.31
N ILE A 689 8.88 -23.25 -18.40
CA ILE A 689 9.66 -22.16 -17.80
C ILE A 689 10.65 -21.50 -18.79
N LEU A 690 11.24 -22.28 -19.70
CA LEU A 690 12.39 -21.82 -20.52
C LEU A 690 12.14 -21.75 -22.02
N LEU A 691 11.42 -22.73 -22.59
CA LEU A 691 11.68 -23.13 -23.99
C LEU A 691 10.49 -22.95 -24.95
N LYS A 692 9.24 -22.78 -24.49
CA LYS A 692 8.06 -22.95 -25.38
C LYS A 692 6.88 -21.98 -25.24
N GLY A 693 6.95 -20.91 -24.45
CA GLY A 693 5.76 -20.13 -24.05
C GLY A 693 5.44 -18.83 -24.80
N ARG A 694 6.36 -18.26 -25.59
CA ARG A 694 6.23 -16.86 -26.08
C ARG A 694 5.33 -16.74 -27.31
N GLY A 695 4.06 -17.06 -27.16
CA GLY A 695 3.07 -16.90 -28.23
C GLY A 695 3.05 -18.01 -29.27
N ARG A 696 3.65 -19.19 -28.99
CA ARG A 696 3.56 -20.35 -29.89
C ARG A 696 2.11 -20.84 -29.96
N LEU A 697 1.63 -21.07 -31.18
CA LEU A 697 0.31 -21.60 -31.50
C LEU A 697 0.47 -22.81 -32.43
N TRP A 698 -0.56 -23.66 -32.50
CA TRP A 698 -0.58 -24.81 -33.40
C TRP A 698 -2.00 -25.17 -33.81
N SER A 699 -2.08 -25.85 -34.94
CA SER A 699 -3.32 -26.36 -35.56
C SER A 699 -3.94 -27.52 -34.80
N LYS A 700 -5.18 -27.90 -35.13
CA LYS A 700 -5.88 -29.00 -34.46
C LYS A 700 -5.12 -30.31 -34.61
N SER A 701 -4.62 -30.61 -35.81
CA SER A 701 -3.81 -31.79 -36.13
C SER A 701 -2.42 -31.77 -35.46
N GLY A 702 -1.87 -30.57 -35.25
CA GLY A 702 -0.47 -30.37 -34.88
C GLY A 702 0.50 -30.35 -36.07
N ASP A 703 0.00 -30.50 -37.30
CA ASP A 703 0.82 -30.49 -38.52
C ASP A 703 1.35 -29.09 -38.86
N TYR A 704 0.63 -28.05 -38.41
CA TYR A 704 1.03 -26.65 -38.54
C TYR A 704 1.33 -26.00 -37.19
N GLU A 705 2.44 -25.27 -37.13
CA GLU A 705 2.88 -24.52 -35.94
C GLU A 705 3.22 -23.07 -36.28
N GLY A 706 3.01 -22.17 -35.33
CA GLY A 706 3.24 -20.76 -35.56
C GLY A 706 3.46 -19.94 -34.30
N THR A 707 3.61 -18.63 -34.49
CA THR A 707 3.76 -17.67 -33.39
C THR A 707 2.81 -16.49 -33.53
N CYS A 708 2.36 -15.94 -32.41
CA CYS A 708 1.51 -14.77 -32.34
C CYS A 708 2.18 -13.67 -31.49
N GLU A 709 2.15 -12.43 -31.99
CA GLU A 709 2.72 -11.27 -31.30
C GLU A 709 1.86 -10.02 -31.51
N PHE A 710 1.73 -9.21 -30.45
CA PHE A 710 1.24 -7.84 -30.56
C PHE A 710 2.29 -6.96 -31.23
N GLY A 711 1.85 -6.04 -32.07
CA GLY A 711 2.71 -5.15 -32.82
C GLY A 711 1.98 -3.91 -33.32
N THR A 712 2.59 -3.24 -34.29
CA THR A 712 2.06 -2.04 -34.92
C THR A 712 1.19 -2.40 -36.13
N TYR A 713 0.40 -1.43 -36.62
CA TYR A 713 -0.29 -1.57 -37.90
C TYR A 713 0.67 -1.90 -39.05
N GLY A 714 1.89 -1.35 -39.02
CA GLY A 714 2.92 -1.64 -39.99
C GLY A 714 3.38 -3.11 -39.94
N ASP A 715 3.47 -3.69 -38.75
CA ASP A 715 3.78 -5.12 -38.59
C ASP A 715 2.63 -6.00 -39.10
N VAL A 716 1.38 -5.55 -38.93
CA VAL A 716 0.21 -6.25 -39.46
C VAL A 716 0.12 -6.17 -40.99
N MET A 717 0.48 -5.03 -41.59
CA MET A 717 0.29 -4.80 -43.03
C MET A 717 1.52 -5.13 -43.87
N ASN A 718 2.73 -4.84 -43.40
CA ASN A 718 3.93 -4.83 -44.25
C ASN A 718 4.92 -5.94 -43.93
N TRP A 719 4.67 -6.75 -42.91
CA TRP A 719 5.50 -7.91 -42.65
C TRP A 719 5.30 -8.92 -43.78
N ASN A 720 6.31 -9.16 -44.62
CA ASN A 720 6.19 -10.08 -45.76
C ASN A 720 7.50 -10.87 -45.94
N PRO A 721 7.69 -11.95 -45.18
CA PRO A 721 8.77 -12.88 -45.44
C PRO A 721 8.54 -13.53 -46.82
N TRP A 722 9.59 -13.61 -47.63
CA TRP A 722 9.52 -14.05 -49.02
C TRP A 722 8.86 -15.42 -49.16
N GLY A 723 7.76 -15.50 -49.93
CA GLY A 723 7.05 -16.76 -50.22
C GLY A 723 5.87 -17.11 -49.30
N TYR A 724 5.49 -16.25 -48.36
CA TYR A 724 4.32 -16.48 -47.49
C TYR A 724 3.02 -15.98 -48.14
N HIS A 725 1.93 -16.73 -47.98
CA HIS A 725 0.58 -16.24 -48.27
C HIS A 725 0.06 -15.43 -47.07
N ARG A 726 -0.73 -14.37 -47.31
CA ARG A 726 -1.14 -13.38 -46.31
C ARG A 726 -2.66 -13.17 -46.28
N TYR A 727 -3.21 -13.11 -45.07
CA TYR A 727 -4.60 -12.79 -44.75
C TYR A 727 -4.61 -11.67 -43.73
N VAL A 728 -5.42 -10.63 -43.96
CA VAL A 728 -5.57 -9.55 -42.99
C VAL A 728 -7.05 -9.25 -42.86
N PHE A 729 -7.53 -9.21 -41.63
CA PHE A 729 -8.90 -8.81 -41.35
C PHE A 729 -8.94 -7.82 -40.20
N GLU A 730 -10.03 -7.08 -40.15
CA GLU A 730 -10.26 -5.95 -39.27
C GLU A 730 -11.50 -6.23 -38.44
N THR A 731 -11.40 -6.03 -37.13
CA THR A 731 -12.53 -6.03 -36.20
C THR A 731 -12.76 -4.61 -35.68
N GLU A 732 -13.78 -4.40 -34.84
CA GLU A 732 -13.98 -3.09 -34.20
C GLU A 732 -12.80 -2.69 -33.29
N THR A 733 -12.04 -3.66 -32.76
CA THR A 733 -11.05 -3.44 -31.70
C THR A 733 -9.60 -3.68 -32.11
N TYR A 734 -9.33 -4.43 -33.19
CA TYR A 734 -7.96 -4.70 -33.65
C TYR A 734 -7.87 -5.03 -35.14
N TYR A 735 -6.65 -5.00 -35.65
CA TYR A 735 -6.26 -5.59 -36.93
C TYR A 735 -5.49 -6.88 -36.67
N MET A 736 -5.79 -7.95 -37.41
CA MET A 736 -5.06 -9.21 -37.34
C MET A 736 -4.55 -9.61 -38.72
N GLY A 737 -3.24 -9.86 -38.79
CA GLY A 737 -2.60 -10.43 -39.98
C GLY A 737 -2.14 -11.85 -39.70
N ILE A 738 -2.36 -12.75 -40.65
CA ILE A 738 -1.90 -14.14 -40.62
C ILE A 738 -1.08 -14.41 -41.88
N TRP A 739 0.13 -14.92 -41.70
CA TRP A 739 1.01 -15.34 -42.79
C TRP A 739 1.37 -16.78 -42.62
N HIS A 740 1.45 -17.52 -43.71
CA HIS A 740 1.94 -18.89 -43.65
C HIS A 740 2.81 -19.29 -44.84
N TRP A 741 3.67 -20.26 -44.57
CA TRP A 741 4.50 -20.93 -45.55
C TRP A 741 4.72 -22.37 -45.11
N ARG A 742 4.30 -23.31 -45.95
CA ARG A 742 4.34 -24.74 -45.65
C ARG A 742 3.62 -25.03 -44.32
N ALA A 743 4.29 -25.75 -43.41
CA ALA A 743 3.80 -26.13 -42.09
C ALA A 743 3.93 -25.01 -41.03
N SER A 744 4.32 -23.79 -41.42
CA SER A 744 4.57 -22.70 -40.48
C SER A 744 3.65 -21.50 -40.72
N PHE A 745 3.14 -20.91 -39.64
CA PHE A 745 2.36 -19.67 -39.72
C PHE A 745 2.78 -18.64 -38.65
N TYR A 746 2.34 -17.41 -38.84
CA TYR A 746 2.66 -16.27 -37.98
C TYR A 746 1.45 -15.35 -37.92
N ILE A 747 1.15 -14.85 -36.73
CA ILE A 747 0.01 -13.97 -36.47
C ILE A 747 0.52 -12.67 -35.85
N ARG A 748 0.05 -11.53 -36.35
CA ARG A 748 0.32 -10.20 -35.80
C ARG A 748 -1.00 -9.54 -35.43
N ILE A 749 -1.05 -8.94 -34.24
CA ILE A 749 -2.22 -8.21 -33.76
C ILE A 749 -1.82 -6.75 -33.53
N ALA A 750 -2.56 -5.81 -34.12
CA ALA A 750 -2.43 -4.38 -33.82
C ALA A 750 -3.75 -3.86 -33.26
N MET A 751 -3.74 -3.47 -31.98
CA MET A 751 -4.92 -2.96 -31.29
C MET A 751 -5.30 -1.57 -31.81
N LYS A 752 -6.59 -1.28 -31.96
CA LYS A 752 -7.08 0.06 -32.33
C LYS A 752 -7.09 1.00 -31.13
N GLU A 753 -7.07 2.30 -31.37
CA GLU A 753 -7.27 3.28 -30.32
C GLU A 753 -8.73 3.36 -29.88
N GLY A 754 -8.97 3.56 -28.57
CA GLY A 754 -10.32 3.65 -28.01
C GLY A 754 -10.97 2.30 -27.72
N SER A 755 -10.31 1.20 -28.09
CA SER A 755 -10.67 -0.17 -27.69
C SER A 755 -9.98 -0.57 -26.38
N ASP A 756 -9.91 0.35 -25.41
CA ASP A 756 -9.30 0.15 -24.08
C ASP A 756 -10.21 -0.64 -23.13
N ASP A 757 -11.12 -1.45 -23.69
CA ASP A 757 -11.78 -2.50 -22.93
C ASP A 757 -10.69 -3.37 -22.30
N VAL A 758 -10.80 -3.57 -20.99
CA VAL A 758 -9.85 -4.32 -20.17
C VAL A 758 -9.62 -5.73 -20.73
N HIS A 759 -10.62 -6.27 -21.44
CA HIS A 759 -10.58 -7.61 -22.05
C HIS A 759 -10.10 -7.64 -23.51
N GLY A 760 -9.94 -6.48 -24.16
CA GLY A 760 -9.65 -6.39 -25.60
C GLY A 760 -8.46 -7.24 -26.06
N PRO A 761 -7.26 -7.10 -25.47
CA PRO A 761 -6.09 -7.90 -25.83
C PRO A 761 -6.28 -9.40 -25.59
N LEU A 762 -7.01 -9.79 -24.53
CA LEU A 762 -7.31 -11.19 -24.21
C LEU A 762 -8.24 -11.81 -25.25
N LEU A 763 -9.27 -11.07 -25.67
CA LEU A 763 -10.19 -11.52 -26.72
C LEU A 763 -9.49 -11.59 -28.09
N ALA A 764 -8.67 -10.60 -28.44
CA ALA A 764 -7.86 -10.64 -29.66
C ALA A 764 -6.92 -11.85 -29.68
N TRP A 765 -6.34 -12.20 -28.53
CA TRP A 765 -5.53 -13.40 -28.38
C TRP A 765 -6.36 -14.69 -28.53
N PHE A 766 -7.58 -14.72 -28.00
CA PHE A 766 -8.49 -15.86 -28.16
C PHE A 766 -8.83 -16.11 -29.64
N ASP A 767 -9.10 -15.04 -30.38
CA ASP A 767 -9.32 -15.12 -31.83
C ASP A 767 -8.09 -15.67 -32.54
N ALA A 768 -6.88 -15.22 -32.18
CA ALA A 768 -5.64 -15.74 -32.76
C ALA A 768 -5.42 -17.23 -32.48
N VAL A 769 -5.70 -17.69 -31.24
CA VAL A 769 -5.66 -19.12 -30.89
C VAL A 769 -6.67 -19.91 -31.70
N THR A 770 -7.85 -19.35 -31.94
CA THR A 770 -8.91 -20.03 -32.70
C THR A 770 -8.57 -20.13 -34.18
N HIS A 771 -8.04 -19.06 -34.79
CA HIS A 771 -7.55 -19.09 -36.16
C HIS A 771 -6.42 -20.12 -36.33
N ALA A 772 -5.49 -20.17 -35.37
CA ALA A 772 -4.46 -21.20 -35.36
C ALA A 772 -5.06 -22.61 -35.25
N TYR A 773 -6.05 -22.83 -34.38
CA TYR A 773 -6.70 -24.13 -34.19
C TYR A 773 -7.35 -24.66 -35.48
N HIS A 774 -8.08 -23.82 -36.21
CA HIS A 774 -8.79 -24.19 -37.43
C HIS A 774 -7.96 -24.12 -38.72
N PHE A 775 -6.66 -23.83 -38.59
CA PHE A 775 -5.76 -23.62 -39.73
C PHE A 775 -5.72 -24.81 -40.72
N ASP A 776 -5.84 -26.04 -40.21
CA ASP A 776 -5.92 -27.27 -41.03
C ASP A 776 -7.08 -27.26 -42.02
N GLN A 777 -8.24 -26.78 -41.56
CA GLN A 777 -9.47 -26.79 -42.33
C GLN A 777 -9.46 -25.66 -43.35
N ALA A 778 -9.00 -24.48 -42.94
CA ALA A 778 -8.92 -23.33 -43.83
C ALA A 778 -7.99 -23.55 -45.03
N LEU A 779 -6.92 -24.33 -44.87
CA LEU A 779 -6.07 -24.72 -46.00
C LEU A 779 -6.72 -25.75 -46.94
N LYS A 780 -7.58 -26.63 -46.42
CA LYS A 780 -8.30 -27.64 -47.21
C LYS A 780 -9.43 -27.03 -48.03
N ASP A 781 -10.17 -26.10 -47.43
CA ASP A 781 -11.35 -25.46 -48.02
C ASP A 781 -10.99 -24.30 -48.97
N GLY A 782 -9.69 -24.07 -49.18
CA GLY A 782 -9.16 -22.93 -49.93
C GLY A 782 -9.00 -21.72 -49.00
N LEU A 783 -7.92 -20.96 -49.22
CA LEU A 783 -7.50 -19.90 -48.30
C LEU A 783 -8.50 -18.74 -48.14
N ASP A 784 -9.45 -18.60 -49.08
CA ASP A 784 -10.55 -17.65 -48.99
C ASP A 784 -11.58 -18.04 -47.90
N SER A 785 -11.61 -19.31 -47.46
CA SER A 785 -12.43 -19.78 -46.34
C SER A 785 -12.08 -19.11 -45.00
N HIS A 786 -10.86 -18.56 -44.86
CA HIS A 786 -10.50 -17.73 -43.71
C HIS A 786 -11.29 -16.42 -43.63
N TYR A 787 -11.82 -15.92 -44.75
CA TYR A 787 -12.72 -14.77 -44.80
C TYR A 787 -14.20 -15.18 -44.70
N GLU A 788 -14.55 -16.39 -45.16
CA GLU A 788 -15.94 -16.78 -45.43
C GLU A 788 -16.57 -17.74 -44.39
N SER A 789 -15.81 -18.28 -43.43
CA SER A 789 -16.36 -19.19 -42.39
C SER A 789 -17.22 -18.45 -41.33
N GLU A 790 -18.43 -18.11 -41.77
CA GLU A 790 -19.71 -17.91 -41.07
C GLU A 790 -19.77 -16.97 -39.85
N GLY A 791 -19.70 -15.66 -40.13
CA GLY A 791 -20.12 -14.57 -39.22
C GLY A 791 -19.29 -13.31 -39.42
N HIS A 792 -19.77 -12.14 -38.96
CA HIS A 792 -19.00 -10.89 -39.06
C HIS A 792 -17.77 -10.94 -38.13
N HIS A 793 -16.70 -11.54 -38.66
CA HIS A 793 -15.29 -11.45 -38.26
C HIS A 793 -14.77 -12.37 -37.12
N GLY A 794 -15.11 -13.67 -37.15
CA GLY A 794 -14.35 -14.69 -36.41
C GLY A 794 -15.08 -16.03 -36.27
N TYR A 795 -14.33 -17.12 -36.04
CA TYR A 795 -14.85 -18.45 -35.67
C TYR A 795 -15.67 -18.46 -34.36
N ILE A 796 -15.56 -17.39 -33.55
CA ILE A 796 -16.15 -17.29 -32.22
C ILE A 796 -17.03 -16.04 -32.16
N THR A 797 -18.31 -16.23 -31.80
CA THR A 797 -19.26 -15.13 -31.62
C THR A 797 -18.98 -14.31 -30.36
N GLN A 798 -19.44 -13.06 -30.30
CA GLN A 798 -19.29 -12.23 -29.10
C GLN A 798 -19.93 -12.89 -27.86
N GLU A 799 -21.10 -13.52 -28.00
CA GLU A 799 -21.76 -14.27 -26.92
C GLU A 799 -20.87 -15.40 -26.37
N THR A 800 -20.13 -16.08 -27.24
CA THR A 800 -19.18 -17.12 -26.84
C THR A 800 -18.00 -16.52 -26.09
N LYS A 801 -17.48 -15.35 -26.54
CA LYS A 801 -16.40 -14.63 -25.85
C LYS A 801 -16.81 -14.22 -24.44
N ASP A 802 -18.02 -13.68 -24.27
CA ASP A 802 -18.56 -13.28 -22.97
C ASP A 802 -18.75 -14.50 -22.05
N THR A 803 -19.22 -15.62 -22.60
CA THR A 803 -19.37 -16.90 -21.88
C THR A 803 -18.01 -17.42 -21.40
N VAL A 804 -16.99 -17.39 -22.26
CA VAL A 804 -15.62 -17.81 -21.92
C VAL A 804 -15.02 -16.91 -20.84
N LEU A 805 -15.21 -15.59 -20.91
CA LEU A 805 -14.77 -14.66 -19.87
C LEU A 805 -15.43 -14.97 -18.51
N GLY A 806 -16.73 -15.26 -18.50
CA GLY A 806 -17.43 -15.69 -17.28
C GLY A 806 -16.91 -17.02 -16.73
N ALA A 807 -16.60 -17.97 -17.60
CA ALA A 807 -16.04 -19.27 -17.22
C ALA A 807 -14.60 -19.16 -16.69
N LEU A 808 -13.77 -18.26 -17.25
CA LEU A 808 -12.43 -17.94 -16.76
C LEU A 808 -12.48 -17.39 -15.33
N ARG A 809 -13.33 -16.40 -15.06
CA ARG A 809 -13.54 -15.86 -13.70
C ARG A 809 -13.98 -16.95 -12.73
N SER A 810 -14.94 -17.79 -13.15
CA SER A 810 -15.45 -18.90 -12.33
C SER A 810 -14.38 -19.96 -12.01
N ALA A 811 -13.41 -20.15 -12.91
CA ALA A 811 -12.28 -21.06 -12.70
C ALA A 811 -11.14 -20.45 -11.86
N GLY A 812 -11.24 -19.17 -11.48
CA GLY A 812 -10.28 -18.46 -10.63
C GLY A 812 -9.21 -17.64 -11.36
N TRP A 813 -9.41 -17.34 -12.64
CA TRP A 813 -8.51 -16.46 -13.40
C TRP A 813 -8.79 -14.98 -13.16
N ASP A 814 -7.72 -14.18 -13.07
CA ASP A 814 -7.79 -12.73 -13.13
C ASP A 814 -7.78 -12.29 -14.61
N VAL A 815 -8.97 -11.98 -15.12
CA VAL A 815 -9.18 -11.53 -16.51
C VAL A 815 -9.14 -10.01 -16.66
N ASP A 816 -9.01 -9.29 -15.54
CA ASP A 816 -8.95 -7.82 -15.51
C ASP A 816 -7.49 -7.32 -15.58
N ASN A 817 -6.52 -8.20 -15.30
CA ASN A 817 -5.09 -7.90 -15.40
C ASN A 817 -4.52 -8.33 -16.76
N ASN A 818 -4.34 -7.36 -17.67
CA ASN A 818 -3.79 -7.60 -19.00
C ASN A 818 -2.27 -7.86 -18.97
N GLN A 819 -1.88 -9.12 -19.06
CA GLN A 819 -0.48 -9.56 -19.14
C GLN A 819 -0.08 -10.18 -20.49
N LEU A 820 -0.82 -9.85 -21.56
CA LEU A 820 -0.53 -10.38 -22.89
C LEU A 820 0.45 -9.51 -23.70
N GLU A 821 0.47 -8.21 -23.41
CA GLU A 821 1.35 -7.24 -24.06
C GLU A 821 2.68 -7.15 -23.32
N THR A 822 3.74 -7.76 -23.86
CA THR A 822 5.08 -7.79 -23.23
C THR A 822 6.00 -6.65 -23.69
N MET A 823 5.45 -5.67 -24.40
CA MET A 823 6.13 -4.47 -24.89
C MET A 823 5.20 -3.28 -24.69
N SER A 824 5.72 -2.05 -24.78
CA SER A 824 4.88 -0.85 -24.69
C SER A 824 3.70 -0.94 -25.65
N PRO A 825 2.46 -0.85 -25.16
CA PRO A 825 1.27 -1.00 -25.99
C PRO A 825 1.23 0.10 -27.06
N VAL A 826 1.09 -0.31 -28.33
CA VAL A 826 0.87 0.60 -29.46
C VAL A 826 -0.59 0.48 -29.87
N ARG A 827 -1.22 1.61 -30.19
CA ARG A 827 -2.62 1.68 -30.63
C ARG A 827 -2.72 2.34 -32.00
N VAL A 828 -3.58 1.80 -32.86
CA VAL A 828 -3.82 2.28 -34.23
C VAL A 828 -4.96 3.29 -34.22
N ARG A 829 -4.64 4.55 -34.49
CA ARG A 829 -5.63 5.63 -34.70
C ARG A 829 -5.94 5.77 -36.19
N VAL A 830 -7.22 5.71 -36.56
CA VAL A 830 -7.69 5.95 -37.93
C VAL A 830 -8.29 7.35 -38.01
N GLY A 831 -7.61 8.30 -38.68
CA GLY A 831 -8.05 9.69 -38.81
C GLY A 831 -6.94 10.65 -39.25
N GLU A 832 -7.23 11.95 -39.39
CA GLU A 832 -6.22 12.94 -39.76
C GLU A 832 -5.08 12.99 -38.73
N SER A 833 -3.86 12.76 -39.20
CA SER A 833 -2.63 12.87 -38.42
C SER A 833 -2.50 14.29 -37.87
N LYS A 834 -2.89 14.51 -36.61
CA LYS A 834 -2.32 15.61 -35.82
C LYS A 834 -0.87 15.24 -35.49
N LYS A 835 0.05 15.49 -36.43
CA LYS A 835 1.47 15.59 -36.10
C LYS A 835 1.61 16.82 -35.20
N GLY A 836 1.78 16.60 -33.91
CA GLY A 836 1.95 17.71 -32.96
C GLY A 836 2.08 17.26 -31.51
N MET A 837 3.20 16.62 -31.18
CA MET A 837 4.16 16.98 -30.12
C MET A 837 5.16 15.85 -29.91
#